data_AF-A0A4U2EZI0-F1
#
_entry.id   AF-A0A4U2EZI0-F1
#
_cell.length_a   1.000
_cell.length_b   1.000
_cell.length_c   1.000
_cell.angle_alpha   90.00
_cell.angle_beta   90.00
_cell.angle_gamma   90.00
#
_symmetry.space_group_name_H-M   'P 1'
#
loop_
_entity.id
_entity.type
_entity.pdbx_description
1 polymer ?
#
loop_
_entity_poly.entity_id
_entity_poly.type
_entity_poly.pdbx_seq_one_letter_code
_entity_poly.pdbx_strand_id
1 'polypeptide(L)'
;MAKSKIAKQSKAVKHVRSNQNVVPLNLDIPYKDSKSTRVKQFDVSHLLYFGTNKENEKIDSRTEFIRSFCKKTQQYVSNGKSARTVTTRYENFRAYLVFCDALNADPFSESGYLKYAGNDGELRHRIKIFNPAKRIWEYNHGDELGIKESSAAGWLSNIRTALEWCGLPISDWARHHRGFAGDKSPFKGYSDEEEKLLVTRLESLFFSLTPQLIAAKENNTHLPETLPLIISLGLHEEALQIPTSLNVRRGVRKNNDIAVNPASAFNLTMGAAYHLMCFFTSLNDGNIRQIAHPIDVKTSERVKSLQVVKVSSYKARSSSEVDALLVGEPFDVDKRDGVRFIKLLERLSKLYGSGKDGSELLFTLNNRAEVNDTFNLKDINKALVNQLHLLSPYRAGNLPWFKELFYTYQNQQTIMLKKVVNHLGRTVVHKEVQEASKAKAGQGATNSAYCILSCYTDLPLKGILLPLTYSEIDNDGSATVSFNYRSGEVGYFKVPASDLTLIKGIEQFAKEKADKQPKKYERLLLARTSNSVPSDWEGISSISANLMGRWSVEPNHYYLSLQSSRWREMSSNQAYAEGGIQAVQSLLQNKRDTIEKSYANGLPLHNKVILSQGIEVIGNLFDNDLEQAKAAVAKRRGIPMLTYEEGEKKRKTNPNGIACDGKQVMIDGKNTQRETNYALGVDLPCAEFDMCHKCQSAKAVDEVNAIYKLISYIDIFKEGLDMFPDSKGDALEKIEAFEYTLDGASDDVFNEAMKKFNTQGRHPRVSIDHAILSM
;
A
#
# COMPACT_ATOMS: atom_id res chain seq x y z
N MET A 1 -65.47 10.64 -75.93
CA MET A 1 -65.19 9.75 -74.77
C MET A 1 -64.51 10.55 -73.68
N ALA A 2 -65.18 10.73 -72.54
CA ALA A 2 -64.73 11.57 -71.44
C ALA A 2 -63.59 10.89 -70.66
N LYS A 3 -62.43 11.53 -70.58
CA LYS A 3 -61.29 11.06 -69.77
C LYS A 3 -61.54 11.42 -68.30
N SER A 4 -61.55 10.39 -67.45
CA SER A 4 -61.79 10.45 -66.00
C SER A 4 -60.90 11.46 -65.25
N LYS A 5 -61.47 12.12 -64.23
CA LYS A 5 -60.80 13.09 -63.33
C LYS A 5 -59.70 12.48 -62.44
N ILE A 6 -59.53 11.15 -62.43
CA ILE A 6 -58.57 10.46 -61.55
C ILE A 6 -57.14 10.40 -62.16
N ALA A 7 -56.99 10.59 -63.48
CA ALA A 7 -55.69 10.53 -64.17
C ALA A 7 -54.81 11.78 -64.01
N LYS A 8 -55.26 12.80 -63.25
CA LYS A 8 -54.52 14.07 -63.04
C LYS A 8 -53.90 14.24 -61.65
N GLN A 9 -53.92 13.22 -60.78
CA GLN A 9 -53.36 13.32 -59.41
C GLN A 9 -52.46 12.16 -58.94
N SER A 10 -51.96 11.27 -59.81
CA SER A 10 -50.95 10.28 -59.39
C SER A 10 -49.53 10.87 -59.36
N LYS A 11 -49.18 11.53 -58.25
CA LYS A 11 -47.77 11.73 -57.89
C LYS A 11 -47.12 10.35 -57.67
N ALA A 12 -45.94 10.16 -58.26
CA ALA A 12 -45.13 8.95 -58.09
C ALA A 12 -44.94 8.61 -56.61
N VAL A 13 -45.44 7.44 -56.19
CA VAL A 13 -45.13 6.87 -54.88
C VAL A 13 -43.69 6.39 -54.93
N LYS A 14 -42.77 7.17 -54.37
CA LYS A 14 -41.46 6.65 -53.96
C LYS A 14 -41.73 5.59 -52.89
N HIS A 15 -41.31 4.35 -53.13
CA HIS A 15 -41.19 3.36 -52.07
C HIS A 15 -40.15 3.85 -51.06
N VAL A 16 -40.60 4.57 -50.04
CA VAL A 16 -39.84 4.80 -48.82
C VAL A 16 -39.91 3.49 -48.04
N ARG A 17 -38.82 2.72 -48.00
CA ARG A 17 -38.65 1.69 -46.97
C ARG A 17 -38.68 2.42 -45.63
N SER A 18 -39.81 2.31 -44.93
CA SER A 18 -39.99 2.81 -43.58
C SER A 18 -39.07 2.02 -42.63
N ASN A 19 -37.95 2.64 -42.25
CA ASN A 19 -37.14 2.22 -41.09
C ASN A 19 -37.63 2.88 -39.78
N GLN A 20 -38.86 3.40 -39.74
CA GLN A 20 -39.33 4.22 -38.61
C GLN A 20 -39.96 3.45 -37.44
N ASN A 21 -39.85 2.12 -37.41
CA ASN A 21 -40.24 1.30 -36.25
C ASN A 21 -39.11 0.39 -35.72
N VAL A 22 -37.85 0.80 -35.85
CA VAL A 22 -36.76 0.22 -35.04
C VAL A 22 -36.41 1.24 -33.97
N VAL A 23 -36.94 1.05 -32.75
CA VAL A 23 -36.45 1.78 -31.58
C VAL A 23 -34.96 1.42 -31.43
N PRO A 24 -34.03 2.38 -31.49
CA PRO A 24 -32.62 2.09 -31.25
C PRO A 24 -32.49 1.43 -29.89
N LEU A 25 -31.78 0.29 -29.81
CA LEU A 25 -31.36 -0.27 -28.53
C LEU A 25 -30.39 0.73 -27.89
N ASN A 26 -30.89 1.66 -27.08
CA ASN A 26 -30.04 2.55 -26.28
C ASN A 26 -29.43 1.72 -25.14
N LEU A 27 -28.30 1.07 -25.43
CA LEU A 27 -27.47 0.36 -24.46
C LEU A 27 -26.42 1.31 -23.87
N ASP A 28 -26.90 2.39 -23.26
CA ASP A 28 -26.04 3.40 -22.65
C ASP A 28 -26.11 3.37 -21.12
N ILE A 29 -24.96 3.57 -20.48
CA ILE A 29 -24.83 3.73 -19.04
C ILE A 29 -24.25 5.10 -18.65
N PRO A 30 -24.60 5.64 -17.47
CA PRO A 30 -23.88 6.76 -16.89
C PRO A 30 -22.44 6.34 -16.53
N TYR A 31 -21.46 7.00 -17.12
CA TYR A 31 -20.05 6.71 -16.94
C TYR A 31 -19.29 7.94 -16.45
N LYS A 32 -18.44 7.78 -15.43
CA LYS A 32 -17.58 8.85 -14.92
C LYS A 32 -16.14 8.36 -14.85
N ASP A 33 -15.31 8.92 -15.73
CA ASP A 33 -13.87 8.67 -15.71
C ASP A 33 -13.25 9.18 -14.40
N SER A 34 -12.27 8.45 -13.88
CA SER A 34 -11.50 8.84 -12.68
C SER A 34 -10.89 10.25 -12.75
N LYS A 35 -10.60 10.75 -13.94
CA LYS A 35 -9.99 12.06 -14.21
C LYS A 35 -11.00 13.11 -14.67
N SER A 36 -12.26 12.73 -14.94
CA SER A 36 -13.29 13.64 -15.40
C SER A 36 -14.22 14.04 -14.27
N THR A 37 -14.52 15.34 -14.18
CA THR A 37 -15.54 15.86 -13.25
C THR A 37 -16.96 15.61 -13.77
N ARG A 38 -17.11 15.43 -15.09
CA ARG A 38 -18.40 15.29 -15.78
C ARG A 38 -18.81 13.82 -15.95
N VAL A 39 -20.10 13.56 -15.78
CA VAL A 39 -20.74 12.28 -16.12
C VAL A 39 -21.12 12.31 -17.60
N LYS A 40 -20.82 11.23 -18.33
CA LYS A 40 -21.19 11.06 -19.75
C LYS A 40 -22.04 9.81 -19.93
N GLN A 41 -22.77 9.72 -21.03
CA GLN A 41 -23.37 8.46 -21.48
C GLN A 41 -22.29 7.64 -22.21
N PHE A 42 -22.32 6.33 -22.02
CA PHE A 42 -21.34 5.41 -22.58
C PHE A 42 -22.01 4.16 -23.15
N ASP A 43 -21.78 3.91 -24.43
CA ASP A 43 -22.33 2.76 -25.18
C ASP A 43 -21.66 1.45 -24.74
N VAL A 44 -22.47 0.55 -24.18
CA VAL A 44 -22.05 -0.79 -23.75
C VAL A 44 -22.55 -1.90 -24.68
N SER A 45 -22.98 -1.59 -25.90
CA SER A 45 -23.43 -2.59 -26.88
C SER A 45 -22.37 -3.65 -27.23
N HIS A 46 -21.08 -3.34 -27.02
CA HIS A 46 -19.99 -4.31 -27.19
C HIS A 46 -20.07 -5.50 -26.22
N LEU A 47 -20.81 -5.41 -25.11
CA LEU A 47 -21.05 -6.53 -24.18
C LEU A 47 -21.91 -7.65 -24.78
N LEU A 48 -22.62 -7.39 -25.89
CA LEU A 48 -23.42 -8.39 -26.60
C LEU A 48 -22.59 -9.35 -27.45
N TYR A 49 -21.28 -9.13 -27.58
CA TYR A 49 -20.42 -9.89 -28.47
C TYR A 49 -19.45 -10.76 -27.68
N PHE A 50 -19.03 -11.88 -28.26
CA PHE A 50 -18.07 -12.80 -27.66
C PHE A 50 -16.76 -12.06 -27.33
N GLY A 51 -16.25 -12.23 -26.12
CA GLY A 51 -15.06 -11.52 -25.62
C GLY A 51 -15.27 -10.00 -25.50
N THR A 52 -16.52 -9.53 -25.57
CA THR A 52 -16.91 -8.12 -25.55
C THR A 52 -16.30 -7.28 -26.69
N ASN A 53 -16.02 -7.90 -27.84
CA ASN A 53 -15.50 -7.25 -29.03
C ASN A 53 -16.54 -7.29 -30.16
N LYS A 54 -16.91 -6.12 -30.71
CA LYS A 54 -17.92 -5.99 -31.78
C LYS A 54 -17.50 -6.69 -33.09
N GLU A 55 -16.24 -7.03 -33.26
CA GLU A 55 -15.73 -7.80 -34.42
C GLU A 55 -16.04 -9.30 -34.32
N ASN A 56 -16.38 -9.81 -33.13
CA ASN A 56 -16.68 -11.21 -32.90
C ASN A 56 -18.18 -11.51 -33.10
N GLU A 57 -18.57 -12.78 -32.95
CA GLU A 57 -19.96 -13.20 -33.01
C GLU A 57 -20.82 -12.53 -31.92
N LYS A 58 -22.03 -12.13 -32.30
CA LYS A 58 -23.03 -11.57 -31.39
C LYS A 58 -23.77 -12.70 -30.68
N ILE A 59 -23.88 -12.61 -29.36
CA ILE A 59 -24.57 -13.57 -28.51
C ILE A 59 -25.95 -12.99 -28.15
N ASP A 60 -26.97 -13.34 -28.92
CA ASP A 60 -28.29 -12.73 -28.83
C ASP A 60 -28.97 -12.94 -27.46
N SER A 61 -28.71 -14.07 -26.79
CA SER A 61 -29.25 -14.39 -25.46
C SER A 61 -28.85 -13.39 -24.38
N ARG A 62 -27.76 -12.62 -24.57
CA ARG A 62 -27.33 -11.57 -23.62
C ARG A 62 -28.22 -10.35 -23.61
N THR A 63 -28.99 -10.14 -24.68
CA THR A 63 -29.65 -8.86 -24.96
C THR A 63 -30.58 -8.42 -23.84
N GLU A 64 -31.37 -9.34 -23.29
CA GLU A 64 -32.31 -9.02 -22.20
C GLU A 64 -31.58 -8.61 -20.91
N PHE A 65 -30.55 -9.36 -20.53
CA PHE A 65 -29.73 -9.09 -19.34
C PHE A 65 -29.03 -7.75 -19.43
N ILE A 66 -28.39 -7.44 -20.56
CA ILE A 66 -27.67 -6.17 -20.76
C ILE A 66 -28.64 -4.98 -20.78
N ARG A 67 -29.85 -5.14 -21.34
CA ARG A 67 -30.89 -4.09 -21.26
C ARG A 67 -31.31 -3.82 -19.82
N SER A 68 -31.53 -4.88 -19.04
CA SER A 68 -31.90 -4.77 -17.63
C SER A 68 -30.80 -4.06 -16.84
N PHE A 69 -29.54 -4.44 -17.07
CA PHE A 69 -28.37 -3.79 -16.48
C PHE A 69 -28.34 -2.28 -16.79
N CYS A 70 -28.46 -1.88 -18.06
CA CYS A 70 -28.47 -0.46 -18.45
C CYS A 70 -29.58 0.31 -17.74
N LYS A 71 -30.81 -0.22 -17.72
CA LYS A 71 -31.95 0.41 -17.03
C LYS A 71 -31.67 0.62 -15.55
N LYS A 72 -31.14 -0.40 -14.86
CA LYS A 72 -30.80 -0.31 -13.42
C LYS A 72 -29.67 0.68 -13.14
N THR A 73 -28.68 0.79 -14.03
CA THR A 73 -27.60 1.76 -13.86
C THR A 73 -28.11 3.21 -13.93
N GLN A 74 -29.03 3.50 -14.85
CA GLN A 74 -29.65 4.82 -14.98
C GLN A 74 -30.50 5.14 -13.75
N GLN A 75 -31.32 4.18 -13.30
CA GLN A 75 -32.12 4.33 -12.08
C GLN A 75 -31.25 4.58 -10.84
N TYR A 76 -30.11 3.90 -10.71
CA TYR A 76 -29.21 4.07 -9.59
C TYR A 76 -28.67 5.51 -9.50
N VAL A 77 -28.25 6.08 -10.63
CA VAL A 77 -27.73 7.45 -10.68
C VAL A 77 -28.83 8.49 -10.57
N SER A 78 -30.01 8.27 -11.17
CA SER A 78 -31.16 9.17 -11.01
C SER A 78 -31.60 9.30 -9.56
N ASN A 79 -31.38 8.26 -8.75
CA ASN A 79 -31.62 8.26 -7.30
C ASN A 79 -30.51 8.98 -6.48
N GLY A 80 -29.71 9.83 -7.11
CA GLY A 80 -28.66 10.61 -6.47
C GLY A 80 -27.41 9.81 -6.09
N LYS A 81 -27.24 8.57 -6.58
CA LYS A 81 -26.04 7.76 -6.30
C LYS A 81 -24.93 8.01 -7.32
N SER A 82 -23.71 7.59 -6.96
CA SER A 82 -22.49 7.91 -7.73
C SER A 82 -22.39 7.16 -9.05
N ALA A 83 -22.24 7.90 -10.16
CA ALA A 83 -21.90 7.36 -11.48
C ALA A 83 -20.52 6.67 -11.52
N ARG A 84 -19.61 7.03 -10.61
CA ARG A 84 -18.30 6.35 -10.49
C ARG A 84 -18.45 4.91 -10.00
N THR A 85 -19.44 4.65 -9.15
CA THR A 85 -19.78 3.29 -8.70
C THR A 85 -20.31 2.46 -9.86
N VAL A 86 -21.16 3.05 -10.71
CA VAL A 86 -21.64 2.40 -11.95
C VAL A 86 -20.48 2.02 -12.85
N THR A 87 -19.54 2.94 -13.08
CA THR A 87 -18.33 2.69 -13.88
C THR A 87 -17.54 1.49 -13.35
N THR A 88 -17.31 1.43 -12.03
CA THR A 88 -16.58 0.32 -11.40
C THR A 88 -17.29 -1.02 -11.54
N ARG A 89 -18.63 -1.04 -11.42
CA ARG A 89 -19.45 -2.25 -11.62
C ARG A 89 -19.40 -2.72 -13.06
N TYR A 90 -19.52 -1.81 -14.01
CA TYR A 90 -19.43 -2.10 -15.43
C TYR A 90 -18.08 -2.74 -15.80
N GLU A 91 -16.95 -2.18 -15.35
CA GLU A 91 -15.62 -2.74 -15.66
C GLU A 91 -15.45 -4.17 -15.13
N ASN A 92 -15.90 -4.43 -13.89
CA ASN A 92 -15.84 -5.77 -13.29
C ASN A 92 -16.79 -6.75 -13.99
N PHE A 93 -17.98 -6.30 -14.37
CA PHE A 93 -18.95 -7.10 -15.11
C PHE A 93 -18.43 -7.46 -16.51
N ARG A 94 -17.84 -6.49 -17.22
CA ARG A 94 -17.18 -6.72 -18.50
C ARG A 94 -16.08 -7.76 -18.39
N ALA A 95 -15.21 -7.66 -17.39
CA ALA A 95 -14.13 -8.63 -17.16
C ALA A 95 -14.66 -10.04 -16.88
N TYR A 96 -15.75 -10.17 -16.12
CA TYR A 96 -16.43 -11.44 -15.87
C TYR A 96 -16.99 -12.05 -17.16
N LEU A 97 -17.64 -11.27 -18.02
CA LEU A 97 -18.14 -11.76 -19.32
C LEU A 97 -17.01 -12.30 -20.20
N VAL A 98 -15.88 -11.58 -20.28
CA VAL A 98 -14.69 -12.04 -21.04
C VAL A 98 -14.15 -13.36 -20.50
N PHE A 99 -14.09 -13.52 -19.17
CA PHE A 99 -13.66 -14.77 -18.55
C PHE A 99 -14.61 -15.94 -18.90
N CYS A 100 -15.92 -15.72 -18.77
CA CYS A 100 -16.91 -16.76 -19.09
C CYS A 100 -16.85 -17.16 -20.56
N ASP A 101 -16.70 -16.19 -21.47
CA ASP A 101 -16.50 -16.43 -22.91
C ASP A 101 -15.27 -17.29 -23.16
N ALA A 102 -14.14 -16.96 -22.54
CA ALA A 102 -12.89 -17.70 -22.72
C ALA A 102 -12.96 -19.16 -22.23
N LEU A 103 -13.83 -19.47 -21.26
CA LEU A 103 -14.08 -20.82 -20.75
C LEU A 103 -15.33 -21.49 -21.34
N ASN A 104 -15.95 -20.88 -22.36
CA ASN A 104 -17.22 -21.32 -22.94
C ASN A 104 -18.29 -21.63 -21.88
N ALA A 105 -18.40 -20.75 -20.89
CA ALA A 105 -19.36 -20.84 -19.79
C ALA A 105 -20.45 -19.79 -19.97
N ASP A 106 -21.70 -20.12 -19.68
CA ASP A 106 -22.79 -19.13 -19.72
C ASP A 106 -22.70 -18.17 -18.52
N PRO A 107 -22.36 -16.89 -18.72
CA PRO A 107 -22.21 -15.92 -17.63
C PRO A 107 -23.52 -15.63 -16.87
N PHE A 108 -24.68 -15.95 -17.44
CA PHE A 108 -25.99 -15.70 -16.83
C PHE A 108 -26.59 -16.96 -16.19
N SER A 109 -25.78 -18.00 -16.01
CA SER A 109 -26.15 -19.23 -15.30
C SER A 109 -25.44 -19.35 -13.94
N GLU A 110 -26.01 -20.16 -13.05
CA GLU A 110 -25.36 -20.53 -11.79
C GLU A 110 -23.98 -21.17 -12.03
N SER A 111 -23.89 -22.06 -13.02
CA SER A 111 -22.64 -22.76 -13.35
C SER A 111 -21.53 -21.80 -13.79
N GLY A 112 -21.85 -20.78 -14.59
CA GLY A 112 -20.90 -19.77 -15.02
C GLY A 112 -20.47 -18.86 -13.87
N TYR A 113 -21.41 -18.49 -13.01
CA TYR A 113 -21.12 -17.75 -11.78
C TYR A 113 -20.17 -18.52 -10.87
N LEU A 114 -20.43 -19.81 -10.62
CA LEU A 114 -19.59 -20.65 -9.74
C LEU A 114 -18.21 -20.95 -10.34
N LYS A 115 -18.06 -21.03 -11.67
CA LYS A 115 -16.72 -21.09 -12.31
C LYS A 115 -15.85 -19.87 -11.97
N TYR A 116 -16.45 -18.72 -11.68
CA TYR A 116 -15.72 -17.52 -11.31
C TYR A 116 -15.60 -17.33 -9.79
N ALA A 117 -16.73 -17.43 -9.08
CA ALA A 117 -16.86 -17.09 -7.66
C ALA A 117 -16.80 -18.29 -6.70
N GLY A 118 -16.91 -19.51 -7.21
CA GLY A 118 -16.99 -20.73 -6.43
C GLY A 118 -15.73 -21.04 -5.63
N ASN A 119 -15.80 -22.08 -4.80
CA ASN A 119 -14.68 -22.49 -3.93
C ASN A 119 -13.43 -22.88 -4.74
N ASP A 120 -13.61 -23.46 -5.92
CA ASP A 120 -12.55 -23.78 -6.89
C ASP A 120 -12.57 -22.84 -8.11
N GLY A 121 -13.22 -21.67 -7.97
CA GLY A 121 -13.40 -20.70 -9.03
C GLY A 121 -12.17 -19.80 -9.26
N GLU A 122 -12.23 -19.03 -10.35
CA GLU A 122 -11.16 -18.12 -10.76
C GLU A 122 -10.69 -17.15 -9.66
N LEU A 123 -11.60 -16.60 -8.86
CA LEU A 123 -11.21 -15.67 -7.79
C LEU A 123 -10.32 -16.35 -6.74
N ARG A 124 -10.57 -17.63 -6.41
CA ARG A 124 -9.76 -18.40 -5.46
C ARG A 124 -8.42 -18.81 -6.06
N HIS A 125 -8.40 -19.20 -7.34
CA HIS A 125 -7.15 -19.40 -8.09
C HIS A 125 -6.26 -18.15 -8.02
N ARG A 126 -6.81 -16.98 -8.35
CA ARG A 126 -6.04 -15.72 -8.33
C ARG A 126 -5.53 -15.34 -6.93
N ILE A 127 -6.24 -15.72 -5.87
CA ILE A 127 -5.75 -15.55 -4.49
C ILE A 127 -4.60 -16.51 -4.22
N LYS A 128 -4.72 -17.78 -4.61
CA LYS A 128 -3.66 -18.79 -4.43
C LYS A 128 -2.35 -18.40 -5.10
N ILE A 129 -2.42 -17.76 -6.27
CA ILE A 129 -1.25 -17.26 -7.00
C ILE A 129 -0.65 -15.98 -6.39
N PHE A 130 -1.35 -15.30 -5.47
CA PHE A 130 -0.89 -14.03 -4.93
C PHE A 130 0.30 -14.20 -3.98
N ASN A 131 1.47 -13.74 -4.42
CA ASN A 131 2.66 -13.68 -3.58
C ASN A 131 3.05 -12.21 -3.32
N PRO A 132 2.81 -11.67 -2.10
CA PRO A 132 3.16 -10.29 -1.77
C PRO A 132 4.66 -10.06 -1.53
N ALA A 133 5.45 -11.11 -1.30
CA ALA A 133 6.88 -10.99 -1.05
C ALA A 133 7.67 -10.82 -2.36
N LYS A 134 7.18 -11.42 -3.44
CA LYS A 134 7.83 -11.41 -4.75
C LYS A 134 7.52 -10.12 -5.50
N ARG A 135 8.56 -9.38 -5.85
CA ARG A 135 8.54 -8.15 -6.64
C ARG A 135 8.37 -8.49 -8.11
N ILE A 136 7.75 -7.57 -8.86
CA ILE A 136 7.39 -7.83 -10.27
C ILE A 136 8.59 -8.21 -11.16
N TRP A 137 9.79 -7.71 -10.88
CA TRP A 137 11.00 -8.03 -11.64
C TRP A 137 11.58 -9.42 -11.36
N GLU A 138 11.15 -10.08 -10.28
CA GLU A 138 11.51 -11.46 -9.95
C GLU A 138 10.67 -12.49 -10.73
N TYR A 139 9.61 -12.05 -11.40
CA TYR A 139 8.76 -12.90 -12.22
C TYR A 139 9.30 -13.01 -13.65
N ASN A 140 9.09 -14.17 -14.24
CA ASN A 140 9.39 -14.42 -15.64
C ASN A 140 8.30 -13.84 -16.55
N HIS A 141 8.62 -13.74 -17.84
CA HIS A 141 7.61 -13.40 -18.85
C HIS A 141 6.50 -14.44 -18.85
N GLY A 142 5.24 -13.99 -18.81
CA GLY A 142 4.05 -14.84 -18.81
C GLY A 142 3.58 -15.25 -17.42
N ASP A 143 4.36 -15.05 -16.36
CA ASP A 143 3.97 -15.40 -15.01
C ASP A 143 2.70 -14.65 -14.57
N GLU A 144 1.80 -15.37 -13.91
CA GLU A 144 0.57 -14.81 -13.38
C GLU A 144 0.80 -13.97 -12.12
N LEU A 145 0.11 -12.84 -12.03
CA LEU A 145 0.05 -11.99 -10.85
C LEU A 145 -1.30 -12.20 -10.15
N GLY A 146 -1.25 -12.80 -8.98
CA GLY A 146 -2.43 -13.00 -8.14
C GLY A 146 -3.01 -11.70 -7.58
N ILE A 147 -4.09 -11.83 -6.81
CA ILE A 147 -4.80 -10.72 -6.17
C ILE A 147 -5.01 -10.98 -4.69
N LYS A 148 -5.10 -9.90 -3.89
CA LYS A 148 -5.49 -10.01 -2.49
C LYS A 148 -6.93 -10.51 -2.38
N GLU A 149 -7.22 -11.30 -1.34
CA GLU A 149 -8.59 -11.76 -1.06
C GLU A 149 -9.58 -10.60 -0.90
N SER A 150 -9.19 -9.51 -0.25
CA SER A 150 -10.03 -8.31 -0.15
C SER A 150 -10.32 -7.64 -1.50
N SER A 151 -9.44 -7.81 -2.50
CA SER A 151 -9.70 -7.36 -3.87
C SER A 151 -10.72 -8.27 -4.55
N ALA A 152 -10.57 -9.60 -4.38
CA ALA A 152 -11.55 -10.57 -4.86
C ALA A 152 -12.95 -10.33 -4.26
N ALA A 153 -13.03 -10.06 -2.94
CA ALA A 153 -14.28 -9.71 -2.27
C ALA A 153 -14.94 -8.45 -2.88
N GLY A 154 -14.15 -7.41 -3.13
CA GLY A 154 -14.62 -6.18 -3.77
C GLY A 154 -15.08 -6.40 -5.22
N TRP A 155 -14.37 -7.20 -5.99
CA TRP A 155 -14.76 -7.55 -7.36
C TRP A 155 -16.05 -8.37 -7.38
N LEU A 156 -16.14 -9.39 -6.52
CA LEU A 156 -17.33 -10.22 -6.41
C LEU A 156 -18.55 -9.42 -5.99
N SER A 157 -18.43 -8.50 -5.03
CA SER A 157 -19.54 -7.63 -4.63
C SER A 157 -20.08 -6.80 -5.82
N ASN A 158 -19.18 -6.27 -6.64
CA ASN A 158 -19.57 -5.52 -7.84
C ASN A 158 -20.22 -6.42 -8.90
N ILE A 159 -19.70 -7.63 -9.11
CA ILE A 159 -20.25 -8.61 -10.06
C ILE A 159 -21.63 -9.08 -9.61
N ARG A 160 -21.78 -9.45 -8.33
CA ARG A 160 -23.07 -9.83 -7.74
C ARG A 160 -24.12 -8.75 -7.97
N THR A 161 -23.78 -7.49 -7.67
CA THR A 161 -24.71 -6.38 -7.93
C THR A 161 -25.03 -6.22 -9.41
N ALA A 162 -24.04 -6.39 -10.30
CA ALA A 162 -24.26 -6.28 -11.74
C ALA A 162 -25.17 -7.39 -12.28
N LEU A 163 -25.00 -8.63 -11.80
CA LEU A 163 -25.84 -9.77 -12.18
C LEU A 163 -27.25 -9.68 -11.57
N GLU A 164 -27.40 -9.17 -10.34
CA GLU A 164 -28.70 -8.80 -9.77
C GLU A 164 -29.40 -7.75 -10.64
N TRP A 165 -28.64 -6.75 -11.14
CA TRP A 165 -29.16 -5.76 -12.08
C TRP A 165 -29.53 -6.34 -13.43
N CYS A 166 -28.95 -7.48 -13.81
CA CYS A 166 -29.38 -8.26 -14.97
C CYS A 166 -30.68 -9.04 -14.71
N GLY A 167 -31.12 -9.18 -13.45
CA GLY A 167 -32.33 -9.90 -13.05
C GLY A 167 -32.10 -11.33 -12.53
N LEU A 168 -30.86 -11.68 -12.16
CA LEU A 168 -30.50 -13.03 -11.71
C LEU A 168 -30.64 -13.21 -10.18
N PRO A 169 -30.95 -14.44 -9.71
CA PRO A 169 -31.15 -14.76 -8.29
C PRO A 169 -29.82 -14.97 -7.54
N ILE A 170 -28.96 -13.95 -7.53
CA ILE A 170 -27.59 -14.06 -7.00
C ILE A 170 -27.53 -14.40 -5.52
N SER A 171 -28.53 -14.00 -4.74
CA SER A 171 -28.63 -14.34 -3.32
C SER A 171 -28.66 -15.85 -3.06
N ASP A 172 -29.20 -16.63 -3.99
CA ASP A 172 -29.27 -18.09 -3.88
C ASP A 172 -27.91 -18.71 -4.26
N TRP A 173 -27.35 -18.31 -5.41
CA TRP A 173 -26.05 -18.81 -5.87
C TRP A 173 -24.90 -18.47 -4.91
N ALA A 174 -24.99 -17.33 -4.22
CA ALA A 174 -24.01 -16.91 -3.23
C ALA A 174 -23.90 -17.87 -2.03
N ARG A 175 -24.91 -18.72 -1.79
CA ARG A 175 -24.91 -19.72 -0.70
C ARG A 175 -24.13 -20.99 -1.06
N HIS A 176 -23.80 -21.19 -2.33
CA HIS A 176 -23.12 -22.41 -2.82
C HIS A 176 -21.59 -22.31 -2.78
N HIS A 177 -21.05 -21.24 -2.19
CA HIS A 177 -19.61 -21.11 -1.99
C HIS A 177 -19.31 -20.28 -0.74
N ARG A 178 -18.09 -20.42 -0.22
CA ARG A 178 -17.63 -19.68 0.95
C ARG A 178 -17.41 -18.21 0.62
N GLY A 179 -17.70 -17.34 1.58
CA GLY A 179 -17.41 -15.90 1.49
C GLY A 179 -15.92 -15.59 1.40
N PHE A 180 -15.56 -14.43 0.86
CA PHE A 180 -14.19 -13.92 0.83
C PHE A 180 -13.96 -12.98 2.01
N ALA A 181 -12.82 -13.10 2.70
CA ALA A 181 -12.48 -12.20 3.78
C ALA A 181 -12.29 -10.77 3.26
N GLY A 182 -13.05 -9.83 3.85
CA GLY A 182 -12.99 -8.41 3.50
C GLY A 182 -11.86 -7.63 4.19
N ASP A 183 -11.00 -8.31 4.94
CA ASP A 183 -10.03 -7.65 5.81
C ASP A 183 -8.98 -6.88 5.01
N LYS A 184 -8.82 -5.63 5.41
CA LYS A 184 -7.78 -4.76 4.90
C LYS A 184 -6.63 -4.85 5.87
N SER A 185 -5.50 -5.41 5.43
CA SER A 185 -4.26 -5.30 6.18
C SER A 185 -4.01 -3.82 6.50
N PRO A 186 -3.76 -3.46 7.77
CA PRO A 186 -3.42 -2.09 8.13
C PRO A 186 -2.18 -1.63 7.36
N PHE A 187 -2.05 -0.31 7.20
CA PHE A 187 -0.86 0.25 6.57
C PHE A 187 0.34 -0.03 7.46
N LYS A 188 1.54 -0.23 6.89
CA LYS A 188 2.75 -0.29 7.71
C LYS A 188 3.13 1.14 8.14
N GLY A 189 3.22 1.39 9.44
CA GLY A 189 3.75 2.64 9.98
C GLY A 189 5.18 2.94 9.51
N TYR A 190 5.66 4.15 9.73
CA TYR A 190 7.10 4.43 9.62
C TYR A 190 7.84 3.74 10.77
N SER A 191 9.05 3.23 10.51
CA SER A 191 9.96 2.84 11.60
C SER A 191 10.57 4.08 12.25
N ASP A 192 11.17 3.91 13.43
CA ASP A 192 11.81 5.01 14.16
C ASP A 192 12.92 5.67 13.33
N GLU A 193 13.69 4.91 12.53
CA GLU A 193 14.69 5.50 11.63
C GLU A 193 14.05 6.29 10.48
N GLU A 194 12.95 5.78 9.91
CA GLU A 194 12.19 6.47 8.87
C GLU A 194 11.57 7.77 9.42
N GLU A 195 10.97 7.72 10.61
CA GLU A 195 10.38 8.86 11.30
C GLU A 195 11.41 9.94 11.56
N LYS A 196 12.53 9.60 12.22
CA LYS A 196 13.60 10.55 12.53
C LYS A 196 14.12 11.23 11.28
N LEU A 197 14.36 10.48 10.20
CA LEU A 197 14.81 11.04 8.93
C LEU A 197 13.75 11.99 8.32
N LEU A 198 12.49 11.56 8.30
CA LEU A 198 11.40 12.32 7.72
C LEU A 198 11.16 13.63 8.46
N VAL A 199 10.97 13.59 9.79
CA VAL A 199 10.72 14.77 10.61
C VAL A 199 11.87 15.76 10.47
N THR A 200 13.11 15.31 10.69
CA THR A 200 14.32 16.16 10.58
C THR A 200 14.39 16.90 9.23
N ARG A 201 14.14 16.20 8.12
CA ARG A 201 14.24 16.77 6.77
C ARG A 201 13.08 17.69 6.43
N LEU A 202 11.86 17.30 6.81
CA LEU A 202 10.65 18.09 6.54
C LEU A 202 10.64 19.37 7.37
N GLU A 203 11.06 19.31 8.64
CA GLU A 203 11.22 20.47 9.51
C GLU A 203 12.33 21.39 9.02
N SER A 204 13.51 20.86 8.68
CA SER A 204 14.60 21.67 8.11
C SER A 204 14.12 22.43 6.86
N LEU A 205 13.40 21.75 5.95
CA LEU A 205 12.82 22.40 4.78
C LEU A 205 11.81 23.48 5.16
N PHE A 206 10.84 23.15 6.01
CA PHE A 206 9.75 24.06 6.36
C PHE A 206 10.26 25.29 7.12
N PHE A 207 11.04 25.09 8.18
CA PHE A 207 11.53 26.18 9.02
C PHE A 207 12.66 27.00 8.37
N SER A 208 13.38 26.47 7.39
CA SER A 208 14.37 27.24 6.63
C SER A 208 13.71 28.11 5.55
N LEU A 209 12.75 27.56 4.78
CA LEU A 209 12.17 28.27 3.64
C LEU A 209 11.02 29.21 4.04
N THR A 210 10.19 28.83 5.03
CA THR A 210 9.00 29.63 5.41
C THR A 210 9.36 31.05 5.83
N PRO A 211 10.35 31.30 6.70
CA PRO A 211 10.73 32.67 7.07
C PRO A 211 11.22 33.50 5.89
N GLN A 212 11.98 32.90 4.96
CA GLN A 212 12.47 33.57 3.76
C GLN A 212 11.32 33.96 2.82
N LEU A 213 10.33 33.07 2.64
CA LEU A 213 9.13 33.33 1.84
C LEU A 213 8.26 34.43 2.48
N ILE A 214 8.04 34.36 3.79
CA ILE A 214 7.29 35.40 4.55
C ILE A 214 7.98 36.75 4.40
N ALA A 215 9.29 36.83 4.68
CA ALA A 215 10.05 38.06 4.61
C ALA A 215 10.02 38.68 3.20
N ALA A 216 10.09 37.86 2.15
CA ALA A 216 10.00 38.36 0.78
C ALA A 216 8.61 38.96 0.47
N LYS A 217 7.54 38.31 0.94
CA LYS A 217 6.18 38.78 0.71
C LYS A 217 5.84 40.03 1.51
N GLU A 218 6.26 40.10 2.77
CA GLU A 218 6.00 41.24 3.66
C GLU A 218 6.78 42.49 3.25
N ASN A 219 8.02 42.33 2.80
CA ASN A 219 8.85 43.44 2.35
C ASN A 219 8.64 43.78 0.86
N ASN A 220 7.74 43.06 0.18
CA ASN A 220 7.49 43.17 -1.26
C ASN A 220 8.79 43.07 -2.11
N THR A 221 9.71 42.20 -1.70
CA THR A 221 10.98 41.97 -2.38
C THR A 221 10.90 40.79 -3.34
N HIS A 222 11.64 40.87 -4.45
CA HIS A 222 11.72 39.76 -5.38
C HIS A 222 12.52 38.60 -4.77
N LEU A 223 11.97 37.39 -4.81
CA LEU A 223 12.68 36.20 -4.37
C LEU A 223 13.91 35.94 -5.26
N PRO A 224 15.05 35.49 -4.72
CA PRO A 224 16.17 35.03 -5.55
C PRO A 224 15.75 33.84 -6.43
N GLU A 225 16.53 33.49 -7.45
CA GLU A 225 16.22 32.35 -8.34
C GLU A 225 16.13 31.02 -7.58
N THR A 226 16.94 30.86 -6.54
CA THR A 226 16.95 29.71 -5.65
C THR A 226 17.06 30.16 -4.18
N LEU A 227 16.49 29.36 -3.28
CA LEU A 227 16.66 29.52 -1.84
C LEU A 227 17.56 28.39 -1.30
N PRO A 228 18.52 28.71 -0.41
CA PRO A 228 19.39 27.71 0.17
C PRO A 228 18.64 26.86 1.21
N LEU A 229 18.97 25.57 1.24
CA LEU A 229 18.55 24.62 2.26
C LEU A 229 19.75 23.76 2.63
N ILE A 230 20.09 23.67 3.91
CA ILE A 230 21.18 22.81 4.40
C ILE A 230 20.59 21.51 4.95
N ILE A 231 21.20 20.39 4.59
CA ILE A 231 20.79 19.07 5.04
C ILE A 231 22.02 18.22 5.38
N SER A 232 22.02 17.63 6.57
CA SER A 232 23.11 16.77 7.04
C SER A 232 22.99 15.35 6.50
N LEU A 233 23.93 14.88 5.69
CA LEU A 233 24.08 13.50 5.20
C LEU A 233 25.18 12.79 6.02
N GLY A 234 24.81 12.28 7.20
CA GLY A 234 25.77 11.75 8.16
C GLY A 234 26.67 12.85 8.72
N LEU A 235 27.99 12.73 8.53
CA LEU A 235 28.97 13.73 8.95
C LEU A 235 29.14 14.90 7.96
N HIS A 236 28.48 14.85 6.80
CA HIS A 236 28.60 15.87 5.76
C HIS A 236 27.34 16.75 5.72
N GLU A 237 27.48 18.02 5.40
CA GLU A 237 26.35 18.91 5.12
C GLU A 237 26.29 19.23 3.62
N GLU A 238 25.11 19.12 3.03
CA GLU A 238 24.90 19.49 1.63
C GLU A 238 23.99 20.72 1.56
N ALA A 239 24.48 21.76 0.87
CA ALA A 239 23.72 22.97 0.59
C ALA A 239 22.93 22.81 -0.73
N LEU A 240 21.63 22.63 -0.60
CA LEU A 240 20.69 22.56 -1.72
C LEU A 240 20.21 23.93 -2.15
N GLN A 241 19.98 24.07 -3.46
CA GLN A 241 19.42 25.27 -4.06
C GLN A 241 18.00 24.96 -4.56
N ILE A 242 17.00 25.37 -3.78
CA ILE A 242 15.59 25.08 -4.08
C ILE A 242 15.04 26.18 -4.99
N PRO A 243 14.56 25.86 -6.20
CA PRO A 243 14.13 26.87 -7.16
C PRO A 243 12.87 27.61 -6.68
N THR A 244 12.83 28.93 -6.82
CA THR A 244 11.64 29.73 -6.45
C THR A 244 10.61 29.83 -7.58
N SER A 245 11.04 29.60 -8.82
CA SER A 245 10.21 29.76 -10.01
C SER A 245 8.97 28.85 -9.99
N LEU A 246 7.79 29.44 -10.18
CA LEU A 246 6.53 28.73 -10.35
C LEU A 246 6.34 28.19 -11.79
N ASN A 247 7.22 28.56 -12.71
CA ASN A 247 7.18 28.08 -14.09
C ASN A 247 7.63 26.62 -14.17
N VAL A 248 6.93 25.85 -14.99
CA VAL A 248 7.29 24.45 -15.27
C VAL A 248 8.41 24.41 -16.30
N ARG A 249 9.54 23.75 -16.01
CA ARG A 249 10.64 23.55 -16.98
C ARG A 249 10.14 22.68 -18.16
N ARG A 250 10.48 23.09 -19.40
CA ARG A 250 10.01 22.59 -20.72
C ARG A 250 9.62 21.10 -20.79
N GLY A 251 8.42 20.82 -21.33
CA GLY A 251 7.97 19.47 -21.73
C GLY A 251 6.44 19.29 -21.73
N VAL A 252 5.72 20.13 -20.99
CA VAL A 252 4.26 20.22 -21.05
C VAL A 252 3.90 21.31 -22.08
N ARG A 253 2.91 21.01 -22.93
CA ARG A 253 2.57 21.74 -24.17
C ARG A 253 2.57 23.27 -24.01
N LYS A 254 3.07 23.96 -25.06
CA LYS A 254 2.84 25.38 -25.30
C LYS A 254 1.34 25.61 -25.49
N ASN A 255 0.74 26.42 -24.60
CA ASN A 255 -0.20 27.53 -24.87
C ASN A 255 -1.14 27.71 -23.66
N ASN A 256 -1.01 28.82 -22.93
CA ASN A 256 -1.97 29.38 -21.96
C ASN A 256 -2.50 28.55 -20.78
N ASP A 257 -2.18 27.25 -20.64
CA ASP A 257 -2.69 26.43 -19.55
C ASP A 257 -2.09 26.80 -18.18
N ILE A 258 -2.96 26.89 -17.17
CA ILE A 258 -2.61 27.03 -15.75
C ILE A 258 -1.87 25.75 -15.33
N ALA A 259 -0.63 25.88 -14.86
CA ALA A 259 0.20 24.74 -14.47
C ALA A 259 0.88 24.98 -13.13
N VAL A 260 1.14 23.91 -12.38
CA VAL A 260 1.81 23.95 -11.07
C VAL A 260 3.20 23.33 -11.18
N ASN A 261 4.22 24.05 -10.74
CA ASN A 261 5.55 23.48 -10.53
C ASN A 261 5.64 22.91 -9.10
N PRO A 262 5.60 21.57 -8.89
CA PRO A 262 5.63 20.97 -7.55
C PRO A 262 6.98 21.15 -6.85
N ALA A 263 8.05 21.45 -7.61
CA ALA A 263 9.40 21.59 -7.12
C ALA A 263 9.76 23.03 -6.71
N SER A 264 8.83 23.99 -6.86
CA SER A 264 9.07 25.37 -6.44
C SER A 264 9.12 25.47 -4.91
N ALA A 265 9.95 26.37 -4.38
CA ALA A 265 10.16 26.53 -2.94
C ALA A 265 8.84 26.65 -2.16
N PHE A 266 7.88 27.43 -2.64
CA PHE A 266 6.57 27.56 -2.01
C PHE A 266 5.78 26.24 -2.04
N ASN A 267 5.61 25.62 -3.21
CA ASN A 267 4.78 24.42 -3.36
C ASN A 267 5.39 23.22 -2.61
N LEU A 268 6.71 23.14 -2.58
CA LEU A 268 7.46 22.14 -1.82
C LEU A 268 7.30 22.36 -0.30
N THR A 269 7.37 23.61 0.17
CA THR A 269 7.12 23.99 1.58
C THR A 269 5.71 23.60 2.01
N MET A 270 4.69 23.84 1.17
CA MET A 270 3.31 23.41 1.43
C MET A 270 3.17 21.88 1.46
N GLY A 271 3.91 21.17 0.63
CA GLY A 271 4.03 19.71 0.70
C GLY A 271 4.62 19.23 2.02
N ALA A 272 5.69 19.88 2.51
CA ALA A 272 6.29 19.57 3.79
C ALA A 272 5.32 19.86 4.95
N ALA A 273 4.65 21.01 4.90
CA ALA A 273 3.63 21.39 5.87
C ALA A 273 2.49 20.37 5.96
N TYR A 274 2.04 19.80 4.83
CA TYR A 274 1.05 18.72 4.85
C TYR A 274 1.53 17.50 5.67
N HIS A 275 2.78 17.05 5.48
CA HIS A 275 3.30 15.87 6.19
C HIS A 275 3.62 16.17 7.65
N LEU A 276 4.11 17.37 7.96
CA LEU A 276 4.28 17.82 9.35
C LEU A 276 2.93 17.91 10.07
N MET A 277 1.87 18.38 9.38
CA MET A 277 0.52 18.32 9.92
C MET A 277 0.08 16.89 10.21
N CYS A 278 0.39 15.92 9.32
CA CYS A 278 0.13 14.50 9.57
C CYS A 278 0.85 14.01 10.83
N PHE A 279 2.13 14.37 10.99
CA PHE A 279 2.96 13.98 12.12
C PHE A 279 2.42 14.54 13.45
N PHE A 280 2.19 15.86 13.52
CA PHE A 280 1.76 16.48 14.78
C PHE A 280 0.31 16.17 15.15
N THR A 281 -0.59 15.96 14.18
CA THR A 281 -2.04 15.81 14.46
C THR A 281 -2.57 14.40 14.30
N SER A 282 -1.84 13.51 13.60
CA SER A 282 -2.31 12.17 13.22
C SER A 282 -3.62 12.14 12.42
N LEU A 283 -4.11 13.28 11.91
CA LEU A 283 -5.36 13.36 11.15
C LEU A 283 -5.25 12.64 9.80
N ASN A 284 -6.39 12.26 9.23
CA ASN A 284 -6.41 11.64 7.90
C ASN A 284 -6.27 12.68 6.77
N ASP A 285 -5.93 12.22 5.57
CA ASP A 285 -5.73 13.08 4.39
C ASP A 285 -6.87 14.09 4.14
N GLY A 286 -8.12 13.64 4.21
CA GLY A 286 -9.27 14.50 3.96
C GLY A 286 -9.40 15.59 5.02
N ASN A 287 -9.23 15.24 6.29
CA ASN A 287 -9.29 16.18 7.40
C ASN A 287 -8.19 17.24 7.30
N ILE A 288 -6.95 16.84 6.99
CA ILE A 288 -5.81 17.76 6.89
C ILE A 288 -6.01 18.79 5.78
N ARG A 289 -6.51 18.35 4.61
CA ARG A 289 -6.78 19.25 3.47
C ARG A 289 -7.87 20.28 3.77
N GLN A 290 -8.82 19.94 4.63
CA GLN A 290 -9.98 20.77 4.96
C GLN A 290 -9.74 21.72 6.13
N ILE A 291 -8.54 21.70 6.74
CA ILE A 291 -8.21 22.70 7.76
C ILE A 291 -8.13 24.07 7.08
N ALA A 292 -8.90 25.03 7.60
CA ALA A 292 -9.09 26.34 7.02
C ALA A 292 -8.91 27.46 8.06
N HIS A 293 -8.76 28.69 7.59
CA HIS A 293 -8.77 29.88 8.43
C HIS A 293 -10.15 30.13 9.05
N PRO A 294 -10.22 30.75 10.25
CA PRO A 294 -9.12 31.03 11.17
C PRO A 294 -8.74 29.80 12.02
N ILE A 295 -7.50 29.75 12.52
CA ILE A 295 -7.06 28.70 13.46
C ILE A 295 -7.31 29.19 14.90
N ASP A 296 -8.02 28.39 15.71
CA ASP A 296 -8.33 28.73 17.09
C ASP A 296 -7.19 28.33 18.05
N VAL A 297 -6.42 29.33 18.49
CA VAL A 297 -5.32 29.15 19.45
C VAL A 297 -5.84 29.35 20.87
N LYS A 298 -6.02 28.26 21.63
CA LYS A 298 -6.44 28.30 23.04
C LYS A 298 -5.31 27.94 23.99
N THR A 299 -4.78 28.91 24.71
CA THR A 299 -3.83 28.65 25.80
C THR A 299 -4.54 27.94 26.96
N SER A 300 -3.97 26.85 27.48
CA SER A 300 -4.55 26.10 28.59
C SER A 300 -4.53 26.94 29.89
N GLU A 301 -5.68 27.12 30.53
CA GLU A 301 -5.79 27.84 31.82
C GLU A 301 -5.15 27.07 32.99
N ARG A 302 -4.97 25.74 32.88
CA ARG A 302 -4.50 24.89 33.99
C ARG A 302 -2.97 24.89 34.18
N VAL A 303 -2.19 25.25 33.16
CA VAL A 303 -0.72 25.35 33.23
C VAL A 303 -0.28 26.58 32.43
N LYS A 304 0.04 27.68 33.13
CA LYS A 304 0.35 29.01 32.53
C LYS A 304 1.51 29.00 31.52
N SER A 305 2.34 27.96 31.49
CA SER A 305 3.47 27.80 30.55
C SER A 305 3.13 27.00 29.28
N LEU A 306 1.97 26.35 29.21
CA LEU A 306 1.66 25.35 28.18
C LEU A 306 0.78 25.95 27.07
N GLN A 307 1.40 26.28 25.93
CA GLN A 307 0.66 26.68 24.73
C GLN A 307 0.13 25.44 24.02
N VAL A 308 -1.18 25.40 23.82
CA VAL A 308 -1.85 24.38 23.02
C VAL A 308 -2.61 25.07 21.90
N VAL A 309 -2.55 24.54 20.68
CA VAL A 309 -3.36 25.03 19.56
C VAL A 309 -4.36 23.95 19.21
N LYS A 310 -5.65 24.30 19.22
CA LYS A 310 -6.71 23.38 18.83
C LYS A 310 -6.98 23.59 17.34
N VAL A 311 -6.73 22.56 16.54
CA VAL A 311 -7.03 22.60 15.11
C VAL A 311 -8.24 21.72 14.85
N SER A 312 -9.32 22.33 14.36
CA SER A 312 -10.59 21.65 14.10
C SER A 312 -10.79 21.42 12.60
N SER A 313 -11.37 20.28 12.25
CA SER A 313 -11.68 19.88 10.87
C SER A 313 -13.00 19.12 10.83
N TYR A 314 -13.72 19.17 9.71
CA TYR A 314 -15.02 18.52 9.56
C TYR A 314 -14.94 17.22 8.75
N LYS A 315 -15.49 16.13 9.27
CA LYS A 315 -15.49 14.82 8.60
C LYS A 315 -16.85 14.54 7.96
N ALA A 316 -16.98 14.84 6.67
CA ALA A 316 -18.24 14.71 5.91
C ALA A 316 -18.88 13.30 5.93
N ARG A 317 -18.07 12.22 5.99
CA ARG A 317 -18.59 10.83 5.98
C ARG A 317 -19.23 10.40 7.29
N SER A 318 -18.84 11.00 8.42
CA SER A 318 -19.41 10.73 9.73
C SER A 318 -20.23 11.90 10.27
N SER A 319 -20.34 12.98 9.49
CA SER A 319 -20.98 14.24 9.89
C SER A 319 -20.53 14.71 11.27
N SER A 320 -19.21 14.69 11.52
CA SER A 320 -18.64 14.98 12.84
C SER A 320 -17.45 15.91 12.72
N GLU A 321 -17.29 16.82 13.68
CA GLU A 321 -16.05 17.57 13.88
C GLU A 321 -14.97 16.65 14.47
N VAL A 322 -13.72 16.93 14.11
CA VAL A 322 -12.53 16.23 14.58
C VAL A 322 -11.53 17.30 15.00
N ASP A 323 -11.00 17.14 16.20
CA ASP A 323 -10.09 18.12 16.79
C ASP A 323 -8.69 17.52 16.95
N ALA A 324 -7.64 18.30 16.75
CA ALA A 324 -6.29 17.91 17.12
C ALA A 324 -5.66 18.97 18.03
N LEU A 325 -4.85 18.53 18.99
CA LEU A 325 -4.11 19.40 19.88
C LEU A 325 -2.65 19.41 19.45
N LEU A 326 -2.13 20.58 19.09
CA LEU A 326 -0.71 20.82 18.90
C LEU A 326 -0.15 21.40 20.19
N VAL A 327 0.91 20.81 20.71
CA VAL A 327 1.46 21.13 22.04
C VAL A 327 2.83 21.79 21.87
N GLY A 328 3.11 22.81 22.68
CA GLY A 328 4.45 23.39 22.85
C GLY A 328 5.15 22.81 24.09
N GLU A 329 6.42 23.16 24.33
CA GLU A 329 7.14 22.71 25.54
C GLU A 329 6.31 22.88 26.83
N PRO A 330 6.28 21.89 27.75
CA PRO A 330 7.28 20.83 27.97
C PRO A 330 6.85 19.38 27.70
N PHE A 331 5.73 19.11 27.00
CA PHE A 331 5.27 17.74 26.74
C PHE A 331 5.75 17.21 25.37
N ASP A 332 6.18 15.94 25.35
CA ASP A 332 6.68 15.15 24.21
C ASP A 332 7.89 15.80 23.49
N VAL A 333 9.09 15.20 23.62
CA VAL A 333 10.34 15.77 23.06
C VAL A 333 10.25 15.96 21.55
N ASP A 334 9.53 15.08 20.88
CA ASP A 334 9.50 15.00 19.42
C ASP A 334 8.44 15.90 18.78
N LYS A 335 7.54 16.51 19.56
CA LYS A 335 6.44 17.36 19.06
C LYS A 335 6.46 18.81 19.52
N ARG A 336 7.54 19.23 20.19
CA ARG A 336 7.69 20.56 20.81
C ARG A 336 7.47 21.74 19.86
N ASP A 337 7.79 21.55 18.59
CA ASP A 337 7.68 22.60 17.57
C ASP A 337 6.29 22.72 16.95
N GLY A 338 5.30 21.91 17.35
CA GLY A 338 3.96 21.90 16.76
C GLY A 338 3.24 23.25 16.80
N VAL A 339 3.36 24.00 17.90
CA VAL A 339 2.77 25.34 18.04
C VAL A 339 3.49 26.38 17.17
N ARG A 340 4.82 26.29 17.10
CA ARG A 340 5.63 27.18 16.25
C ARG A 340 5.34 26.93 14.77
N PHE A 341 5.25 25.66 14.39
CA PHE A 341 4.89 25.18 13.07
C PHE A 341 3.56 25.76 12.60
N ILE A 342 2.48 25.57 13.36
CA ILE A 342 1.14 26.00 12.94
C ILE A 342 1.00 27.51 12.82
N LYS A 343 1.63 28.27 13.73
CA LYS A 343 1.64 29.75 13.67
C LYS A 343 2.36 30.26 12.43
N LEU A 344 3.50 29.64 12.07
CA LEU A 344 4.23 29.98 10.85
C LEU A 344 3.44 29.60 9.59
N LEU A 345 2.81 28.42 9.58
CA LEU A 345 1.98 27.97 8.47
C LEU A 345 0.77 28.90 8.27
N GLU A 346 0.09 29.28 9.35
CA GLU A 346 -1.04 30.20 9.30
C GLU A 346 -0.62 31.54 8.68
N ARG A 347 0.51 32.12 9.14
CA ARG A 347 1.05 33.37 8.60
C ARG A 347 1.42 33.26 7.13
N LEU A 348 2.15 32.21 6.74
CA LEU A 348 2.51 31.95 5.34
C LEU A 348 1.26 31.81 4.46
N SER A 349 0.27 31.04 4.93
CA SER A 349 -0.98 30.80 4.23
C SER A 349 -1.79 32.09 4.02
N LYS A 350 -1.89 32.97 5.04
CA LYS A 350 -2.55 34.28 4.89
C LYS A 350 -1.85 35.19 3.89
N LEU A 351 -0.52 35.20 3.85
CA LEU A 351 0.27 36.08 2.99
C LEU A 351 0.20 35.70 1.50
N TYR A 352 0.10 34.41 1.20
CA TYR A 352 0.09 33.92 -0.18
C TYR A 352 -1.30 33.49 -0.68
N GLY A 353 -2.24 33.25 0.23
CA GLY A 353 -3.62 32.87 -0.07
C GLY A 353 -4.59 34.03 0.10
N SER A 354 -5.89 33.72 0.22
CA SER A 354 -6.92 34.75 0.43
C SER A 354 -7.03 35.23 1.89
N GLY A 355 -6.60 34.41 2.86
CA GLY A 355 -6.73 34.68 4.29
C GLY A 355 -8.16 34.84 4.81
N LYS A 356 -9.18 34.61 3.96
CA LYS A 356 -10.60 34.69 4.30
C LYS A 356 -11.03 33.49 5.14
N ASP A 357 -12.01 33.70 6.01
CA ASP A 357 -12.64 32.63 6.76
C ASP A 357 -13.14 31.53 5.82
N GLY A 358 -12.84 30.27 6.17
CA GLY A 358 -13.14 29.10 5.37
C GLY A 358 -12.15 28.80 4.23
N SER A 359 -11.11 29.63 4.02
CA SER A 359 -10.06 29.30 3.04
C SER A 359 -9.05 28.28 3.60
N GLU A 360 -8.76 27.24 2.82
CA GLU A 360 -7.87 26.13 3.20
C GLU A 360 -6.44 26.62 3.50
N LEU A 361 -5.79 26.03 4.52
CA LEU A 361 -4.41 26.39 4.89
C LEU A 361 -3.39 25.97 3.84
N LEU A 362 -3.61 24.79 3.25
CA LEU A 362 -2.67 24.10 2.37
C LEU A 362 -3.13 24.24 0.92
N PHE A 363 -2.30 24.85 0.09
CA PHE A 363 -2.56 25.02 -1.32
C PHE A 363 -1.27 25.05 -2.13
N THR A 364 -1.38 25.00 -3.45
CA THR A 364 -0.26 25.28 -4.35
C THR A 364 -0.50 26.53 -5.15
N LEU A 365 0.57 27.21 -5.54
CA LEU A 365 0.54 28.30 -6.51
C LEU A 365 0.81 27.77 -7.91
N ASN A 366 0.06 28.30 -8.88
CA ASN A 366 0.27 28.06 -10.29
C ASN A 366 1.38 28.96 -10.87
N ASN A 367 1.71 28.80 -12.15
CA ASN A 367 2.68 29.60 -12.89
C ASN A 367 2.33 31.11 -13.00
N ARG A 368 1.13 31.53 -12.57
CA ARG A 368 0.70 32.94 -12.48
C ARG A 368 0.73 33.48 -11.04
N ALA A 369 1.28 32.70 -10.10
CA ALA A 369 1.27 33.00 -8.66
C ALA A 369 -0.13 33.09 -8.04
N GLU A 370 -1.12 32.47 -8.66
CA GLU A 370 -2.48 32.37 -8.11
C GLU A 370 -2.65 31.02 -7.40
N VAL A 371 -3.53 30.99 -6.40
CA VAL A 371 -3.92 29.76 -5.72
C VAL A 371 -4.57 28.81 -6.73
N ASN A 372 -4.08 27.58 -6.79
CA ASN A 372 -4.60 26.55 -7.67
C ASN A 372 -5.70 25.74 -6.98
N ASP A 373 -6.77 25.42 -7.71
CA ASP A 373 -7.95 24.68 -7.19
C ASP A 373 -7.66 23.23 -6.79
N THR A 374 -6.44 22.73 -7.04
CA THR A 374 -6.07 21.35 -6.74
C THR A 374 -4.73 21.28 -6.02
N PHE A 375 -4.70 20.51 -4.93
CA PHE A 375 -3.49 20.20 -4.18
C PHE A 375 -2.98 18.80 -4.56
N ASN A 376 -2.24 18.70 -5.67
CA ASN A 376 -1.75 17.43 -6.21
C ASN A 376 -0.53 16.89 -5.43
N LEU A 377 -0.84 16.25 -4.31
CA LEU A 377 0.13 15.68 -3.38
C LEU A 377 1.02 14.60 -4.02
N LYS A 378 0.54 13.90 -5.06
CA LYS A 378 1.31 12.85 -5.72
C LYS A 378 2.57 13.41 -6.38
N ASP A 379 2.44 14.53 -7.09
CA ASP A 379 3.59 15.13 -7.78
C ASP A 379 4.47 15.96 -6.83
N ILE A 380 3.88 16.59 -5.80
CA ILE A 380 4.63 17.23 -4.71
C ILE A 380 5.48 16.20 -3.96
N ASN A 381 4.91 15.03 -3.60
CA ASN A 381 5.66 13.98 -2.90
C ASN A 381 6.82 13.44 -3.73
N LYS A 382 6.68 13.34 -5.06
CA LYS A 382 7.80 12.96 -5.94
C LYS A 382 8.94 13.98 -5.90
N ALA A 383 8.62 15.27 -5.81
CA ALA A 383 9.60 16.33 -5.68
C ALA A 383 10.27 16.28 -4.29
N LEU A 384 9.48 16.14 -3.21
CA LEU A 384 9.96 16.05 -1.83
C LEU A 384 10.97 14.91 -1.64
N VAL A 385 10.60 13.68 -1.99
CA VAL A 385 11.47 12.51 -1.76
C VAL A 385 12.77 12.59 -2.53
N ASN A 386 12.76 13.22 -3.71
CA ASN A 386 13.96 13.40 -4.52
C ASN A 386 14.84 14.54 -3.98
N GLN A 387 14.26 15.71 -3.71
CA GLN A 387 15.02 16.89 -3.27
C GLN A 387 15.58 16.74 -1.87
N LEU A 388 14.82 16.14 -0.95
CA LEU A 388 15.25 15.89 0.44
C LEU A 388 16.00 14.56 0.60
N HIS A 389 16.19 13.81 -0.49
CA HIS A 389 16.89 12.53 -0.50
C HIS A 389 16.35 11.54 0.55
N LEU A 390 15.03 11.37 0.55
CA LEU A 390 14.31 10.51 1.51
C LEU A 390 14.40 9.05 1.07
N LEU A 391 15.60 8.47 1.17
CA LEU A 391 15.87 7.08 0.83
C LEU A 391 15.27 6.12 1.85
N SER A 392 14.77 4.98 1.35
CA SER A 392 14.31 3.88 2.19
C SER A 392 15.51 3.17 2.82
N PRO A 393 15.45 2.81 4.11
CA PRO A 393 16.48 1.97 4.73
C PRO A 393 16.53 0.56 4.12
N TYR A 394 15.42 0.11 3.50
CA TYR A 394 15.29 -1.22 2.89
C TYR A 394 15.71 -1.27 1.41
N ARG A 395 16.33 -0.20 0.89
CA ARG A 395 16.65 -0.06 -0.54
C ARG A 395 17.59 -1.12 -1.09
N ALA A 396 18.48 -1.66 -0.25
CA ALA A 396 19.39 -2.75 -0.58
C ALA A 396 18.66 -4.01 -1.09
N GLY A 397 17.40 -4.23 -0.72
CA GLY A 397 16.62 -5.34 -1.27
C GLY A 397 16.37 -5.25 -2.79
N ASN A 398 16.65 -4.10 -3.43
CA ASN A 398 16.58 -3.95 -4.90
C ASN A 398 17.93 -4.18 -5.59
N LEU A 399 19.00 -4.47 -4.84
CA LEU A 399 20.33 -4.64 -5.39
C LEU A 399 20.40 -5.67 -6.53
N PRO A 400 19.76 -6.86 -6.43
CA PRO A 400 19.75 -7.82 -7.54
C PRO A 400 19.19 -7.23 -8.84
N TRP A 401 18.12 -6.43 -8.71
CA TRP A 401 17.49 -5.78 -9.85
C TRP A 401 18.33 -4.64 -10.43
N PHE A 402 18.93 -3.80 -9.58
CA PHE A 402 19.81 -2.74 -10.07
C PHE A 402 21.06 -3.31 -10.75
N LYS A 403 21.57 -4.45 -10.27
CA LYS A 403 22.65 -5.21 -10.91
C LYS A 403 22.24 -5.70 -12.30
N GLU A 404 21.06 -6.33 -12.44
CA GLU A 404 20.52 -6.77 -13.72
C GLU A 404 20.38 -5.59 -14.71
N LEU A 405 19.83 -4.46 -14.25
CA LEU A 405 19.72 -3.25 -15.05
C LEU A 405 21.09 -2.72 -15.49
N PHE A 406 22.07 -2.65 -14.59
CA PHE A 406 23.41 -2.15 -14.89
C PHE A 406 24.07 -2.93 -16.02
N TYR A 407 24.14 -4.25 -15.93
CA TYR A 407 24.74 -5.09 -16.96
C TYR A 407 23.92 -5.08 -18.26
N THR A 408 22.58 -5.06 -18.18
CA THR A 408 21.73 -4.91 -19.37
C THR A 408 22.06 -3.61 -20.12
N TYR A 409 22.19 -2.50 -19.39
CA TYR A 409 22.54 -1.22 -20.00
C TYR A 409 23.97 -1.18 -20.55
N GLN A 410 24.93 -1.87 -19.92
CA GLN A 410 26.28 -2.02 -20.47
C GLN A 410 26.26 -2.76 -21.81
N ASN A 411 25.39 -3.75 -21.96
CA ASN A 411 25.16 -4.47 -23.22
C ASN A 411 24.33 -3.69 -24.25
N GLN A 412 24.10 -2.39 -24.04
CA GLN A 412 23.26 -1.53 -24.89
C GLN A 412 21.82 -2.06 -25.04
N GLN A 413 21.28 -2.64 -23.98
CA GLN A 413 19.90 -3.13 -23.92
C GLN A 413 19.10 -2.41 -22.84
N THR A 414 17.78 -2.52 -22.89
CA THR A 414 16.85 -2.10 -21.83
C THR A 414 15.82 -3.19 -21.57
N ILE A 415 15.39 -3.33 -20.31
CA ILE A 415 14.28 -4.22 -19.95
C ILE A 415 12.99 -3.41 -19.90
N MET A 416 12.01 -3.79 -20.72
CA MET A 416 10.63 -3.35 -20.59
C MET A 416 9.89 -4.33 -19.70
N LEU A 417 9.42 -3.84 -18.55
CA LEU A 417 8.65 -4.62 -17.61
C LEU A 417 7.28 -3.96 -17.40
N LYS A 418 6.20 -4.68 -17.69
CA LYS A 418 4.82 -4.18 -17.55
C LYS A 418 3.87 -5.30 -17.15
N LYS A 419 2.72 -4.90 -16.58
CA LYS A 419 1.58 -5.80 -16.34
C LYS A 419 0.66 -5.78 -17.55
N VAL A 420 0.30 -6.94 -18.08
CA VAL A 420 -0.67 -7.07 -19.17
C VAL A 420 -1.79 -8.00 -18.75
N VAL A 421 -2.94 -7.90 -19.42
CA VAL A 421 -4.08 -8.79 -19.17
C VAL A 421 -4.10 -9.85 -20.27
N ASN A 422 -4.12 -11.13 -19.90
CA ASN A 422 -4.21 -12.22 -20.85
C ASN A 422 -5.67 -12.46 -21.32
N HIS A 423 -5.88 -13.44 -22.19
CA HIS A 423 -7.21 -13.76 -22.74
C HIS A 423 -8.23 -14.22 -21.68
N LEU A 424 -7.78 -14.72 -20.53
CA LEU A 424 -8.64 -15.10 -19.38
C LEU A 424 -8.98 -13.92 -18.47
N GLY A 425 -8.49 -12.70 -18.74
CA GLY A 425 -8.66 -11.57 -17.83
C GLY A 425 -7.72 -11.59 -16.61
N ARG A 426 -6.70 -12.46 -16.62
CA ARG A 426 -5.66 -12.51 -15.58
C ARG A 426 -4.58 -11.49 -15.87
N THR A 427 -4.05 -10.89 -14.81
CA THR A 427 -2.88 -10.02 -14.92
C THR A 427 -1.63 -10.90 -14.99
N VAL A 428 -0.81 -10.73 -16.01
CA VAL A 428 0.46 -11.45 -16.19
C VAL A 428 1.62 -10.47 -16.40
N VAL A 429 2.83 -10.95 -16.16
CA VAL A 429 4.06 -10.16 -16.36
C VAL A 429 4.49 -10.21 -17.82
N HIS A 430 4.70 -9.05 -18.42
CA HIS A 430 5.37 -8.92 -19.72
C HIS A 430 6.77 -8.35 -19.47
N LYS A 431 7.78 -9.21 -19.58
CA LYS A 431 9.20 -8.86 -19.55
C LYS A 431 9.77 -9.02 -20.96
N GLU A 432 10.41 -7.99 -21.47
CA GLU A 432 10.99 -7.97 -22.82
C GLU A 432 12.29 -7.17 -22.81
N VAL A 433 13.33 -7.71 -23.47
CA VAL A 433 14.61 -7.02 -23.63
C VAL A 433 14.65 -6.40 -25.02
N GLN A 434 14.98 -5.11 -25.08
CA GLN A 434 15.04 -4.34 -26.32
C GLN A 434 16.39 -3.63 -26.44
N GLU A 435 16.85 -3.43 -27.67
CA GLU A 435 18.05 -2.62 -27.92
C GLU A 435 17.84 -1.16 -27.49
N ALA A 436 18.92 -0.57 -27.01
CA ALA A 436 18.97 0.80 -26.51
C ALA A 436 19.98 1.61 -27.33
N SER A 437 19.65 2.87 -27.60
CA SER A 437 20.65 3.79 -28.13
C SER A 437 21.81 3.95 -27.14
N LYS A 438 23.03 4.19 -27.65
CA LYS A 438 24.23 4.42 -26.82
C LYS A 438 24.02 5.46 -25.72
N ALA A 439 23.29 6.54 -26.02
CA ALA A 439 22.97 7.57 -25.04
C ALA A 439 22.07 7.06 -23.91
N LYS A 440 20.99 6.33 -24.25
CA LYS A 440 20.06 5.75 -23.28
C LYS A 440 20.75 4.66 -22.44
N ALA A 441 21.55 3.82 -23.07
CA ALA A 441 22.39 2.81 -22.43
C ALA A 441 23.37 3.44 -21.43
N GLY A 442 24.11 4.46 -21.88
CA GLY A 442 25.06 5.17 -21.05
C GLY A 442 24.42 5.88 -19.86
N GLN A 443 23.23 6.48 -20.03
CA GLN A 443 22.47 7.10 -18.95
C GLN A 443 21.90 6.06 -17.98
N GLY A 444 21.36 4.96 -18.51
CA GLY A 444 20.81 3.85 -17.74
C GLY A 444 21.86 3.22 -16.82
N ALA A 445 23.03 2.88 -17.38
CA ALA A 445 24.14 2.30 -16.62
C ALA A 445 24.64 3.25 -15.51
N THR A 446 24.78 4.55 -15.79
CA THR A 446 25.16 5.53 -14.76
C THR A 446 24.08 5.67 -13.67
N ASN A 447 22.79 5.64 -14.03
CA ASN A 447 21.70 5.71 -13.06
C ASN A 447 21.63 4.45 -12.18
N SER A 448 21.81 3.26 -12.76
CA SER A 448 21.79 2.01 -12.01
C SER A 448 23.02 1.91 -11.12
N ALA A 449 24.20 2.34 -11.59
CA ALA A 449 25.40 2.46 -10.77
C ALA A 449 25.19 3.37 -9.55
N TYR A 450 24.56 4.54 -9.73
CA TYR A 450 24.17 5.41 -8.61
C TYR A 450 23.29 4.65 -7.61
N CYS A 451 22.24 3.96 -8.08
CA CYS A 451 21.32 3.25 -7.21
C CYS A 451 22.03 2.11 -6.46
N ILE A 452 22.93 1.37 -7.11
CA ILE A 452 23.76 0.33 -6.49
C ILE A 452 24.61 0.92 -5.37
N LEU A 453 25.40 1.96 -5.67
CA LEU A 453 26.28 2.59 -4.68
C LEU A 453 25.51 3.16 -3.50
N SER A 454 24.34 3.77 -3.76
CA SER A 454 23.49 4.30 -2.70
C SER A 454 22.97 3.21 -1.76
N CYS A 455 22.94 1.93 -2.17
CA CYS A 455 22.54 0.84 -1.28
C CYS A 455 23.60 0.52 -0.21
N TYR A 456 24.86 0.95 -0.39
CA TYR A 456 25.96 0.70 0.55
C TYR A 456 26.33 1.92 1.40
N THR A 457 25.86 3.11 1.04
CA THR A 457 26.22 4.34 1.73
C THR A 457 25.15 5.40 1.62
N ASP A 458 25.04 6.23 2.65
CA ASP A 458 24.28 7.48 2.64
C ASP A 458 25.16 8.71 2.34
N LEU A 459 26.46 8.51 2.07
CA LEU A 459 27.37 9.57 1.68
C LEU A 459 27.02 10.14 0.30
N PRO A 460 27.29 11.44 0.06
CA PRO A 460 27.11 12.05 -1.26
C PRO A 460 27.87 11.29 -2.36
N LEU A 461 27.16 10.77 -3.36
CA LEU A 461 27.82 10.12 -4.51
C LEU A 461 28.30 11.10 -5.58
N LYS A 462 27.95 12.38 -5.42
CA LYS A 462 28.27 13.48 -6.33
C LYS A 462 29.73 13.90 -6.14
N GLY A 463 30.45 14.19 -7.22
CA GLY A 463 31.81 14.69 -7.14
C GLY A 463 32.89 13.70 -6.68
N ILE A 464 32.56 12.40 -6.55
CA ILE A 464 33.55 11.35 -6.24
C ILE A 464 34.56 11.21 -7.38
N LEU A 465 35.85 11.25 -7.05
CA LEU A 465 36.97 11.14 -7.98
C LEU A 465 37.43 9.68 -8.16
N LEU A 466 37.93 9.37 -9.36
CA LEU A 466 38.64 8.13 -9.69
C LEU A 466 40.15 8.29 -9.50
N PRO A 467 40.90 7.20 -9.22
CA PRO A 467 40.42 5.83 -8.96
C PRO A 467 39.89 5.65 -7.54
N LEU A 468 39.12 4.58 -7.32
CA LEU A 468 38.76 4.10 -5.99
C LEU A 468 39.90 3.27 -5.39
N THR A 469 39.98 3.21 -4.06
CA THR A 469 40.90 2.32 -3.35
C THR A 469 40.13 1.25 -2.58
N TYR A 470 40.71 0.05 -2.48
CA TYR A 470 40.07 -1.12 -1.92
C TYR A 470 40.96 -1.74 -0.85
N SER A 471 40.41 -2.01 0.33
CA SER A 471 41.11 -2.80 1.35
C SER A 471 41.07 -4.30 1.02
N GLU A 472 41.85 -5.07 1.76
CA GLU A 472 41.61 -6.51 1.89
C GLU A 472 40.24 -6.78 2.54
N ILE A 473 39.75 -8.01 2.38
CA ILE A 473 38.49 -8.46 2.99
C ILE A 473 38.75 -8.58 4.50
N ASP A 474 37.92 -7.90 5.29
CA ASP A 474 37.97 -7.94 6.75
C ASP A 474 37.37 -9.23 7.32
N ASN A 475 37.45 -9.40 8.63
CA ASN A 475 36.89 -10.57 9.33
C ASN A 475 35.37 -10.70 9.17
N ASP A 476 34.68 -9.60 8.82
CA ASP A 476 33.24 -9.58 8.59
C ASP A 476 32.88 -9.98 7.13
N GLY A 477 33.87 -10.41 6.33
CA GLY A 477 33.69 -10.79 4.94
C GLY A 477 33.45 -9.60 4.00
N SER A 478 33.83 -8.39 4.40
CA SER A 478 33.60 -7.15 3.66
C SER A 478 34.89 -6.45 3.28
N ALA A 479 34.92 -5.76 2.15
CA ALA A 479 36.00 -4.87 1.76
C ALA A 479 35.57 -3.41 1.94
N THR A 480 36.50 -2.58 2.41
CA THR A 480 36.30 -1.13 2.47
C THR A 480 36.69 -0.51 1.14
N VAL A 481 35.78 0.28 0.58
CA VAL A 481 35.98 1.08 -0.63
C VAL A 481 36.15 2.53 -0.20
N SER A 482 37.30 3.13 -0.51
CA SER A 482 37.61 4.51 -0.16
C SER A 482 37.80 5.39 -1.39
N PHE A 483 37.49 6.67 -1.26
CA PHE A 483 37.48 7.63 -2.36
C PHE A 483 37.68 9.07 -1.88
N ASN A 484 38.02 9.96 -2.82
CA ASN A 484 38.25 11.37 -2.55
C ASN A 484 37.18 12.24 -3.23
N TYR A 485 36.77 13.31 -2.58
CA TYR A 485 36.00 14.39 -3.18
C TYR A 485 36.91 15.50 -3.73
N ARG A 486 36.33 16.40 -4.53
CA ARG A 486 37.03 17.62 -5.00
C ARG A 486 37.49 18.55 -3.87
N SER A 487 36.82 18.50 -2.72
CA SER A 487 37.21 19.25 -1.52
C SER A 487 38.52 18.74 -0.90
N GLY A 488 38.99 17.55 -1.29
CA GLY A 488 40.08 16.84 -0.63
C GLY A 488 39.60 15.97 0.55
N GLU A 489 38.31 16.04 0.90
CA GLU A 489 37.71 15.15 1.89
C GLU A 489 37.71 13.70 1.39
N VAL A 490 37.88 12.77 2.33
CA VAL A 490 37.92 11.34 2.06
C VAL A 490 36.64 10.70 2.56
N GLY A 491 36.00 9.90 1.71
CA GLY A 491 34.85 9.08 2.06
C GLY A 491 35.18 7.60 1.95
N TYR A 492 34.42 6.76 2.65
CA TYR A 492 34.50 5.31 2.52
C TYR A 492 33.15 4.63 2.81
N PHE A 493 32.98 3.43 2.29
CA PHE A 493 31.88 2.53 2.65
C PHE A 493 32.32 1.06 2.56
N LYS A 494 31.60 0.18 3.26
CA LYS A 494 31.87 -1.26 3.24
C LYS A 494 30.99 -1.97 2.21
N VAL A 495 31.54 -2.99 1.57
CA VAL A 495 30.86 -3.83 0.58
C VAL A 495 31.18 -5.30 0.85
N PRO A 496 30.18 -6.21 0.83
CA PRO A 496 30.44 -7.64 0.95
C PRO A 496 31.34 -8.16 -0.19
N ALA A 497 32.16 -9.17 0.09
CA ALA A 497 33.05 -9.78 -0.89
C ALA A 497 32.31 -10.23 -2.18
N SER A 498 31.06 -10.70 -2.05
CA SER A 498 30.20 -11.11 -3.17
C SER A 498 29.91 -10.01 -4.19
N ASP A 499 29.92 -8.75 -3.75
CA ASP A 499 29.58 -7.60 -4.58
C ASP A 499 30.78 -6.72 -4.94
N LEU A 500 31.98 -7.05 -4.46
CA LEU A 500 33.20 -6.30 -4.78
C LEU A 500 33.47 -6.26 -6.29
N THR A 501 33.22 -7.36 -7.01
CA THR A 501 33.34 -7.42 -8.47
C THR A 501 32.38 -6.47 -9.17
N LEU A 502 31.18 -6.27 -8.62
CA LEU A 502 30.20 -5.33 -9.16
C LEU A 502 30.71 -3.88 -9.02
N ILE A 503 31.27 -3.53 -7.86
CA ILE A 503 31.83 -2.19 -7.62
C ILE A 503 33.02 -1.91 -8.53
N LYS A 504 33.93 -2.88 -8.66
CA LYS A 504 35.05 -2.78 -9.62
C LYS A 504 34.56 -2.65 -11.06
N GLY A 505 33.47 -3.33 -11.43
CA GLY A 505 32.81 -3.19 -12.73
C GLY A 505 32.23 -1.80 -12.97
N ILE A 506 31.64 -1.17 -11.95
CA ILE A 506 31.17 0.22 -12.00
C ILE A 506 32.35 1.18 -12.17
N GLU A 507 33.43 1.00 -11.40
CA GLU A 507 34.64 1.81 -11.50
C GLU A 507 35.26 1.70 -12.90
N GLN A 508 35.37 0.47 -13.44
CA GLN A 508 35.91 0.21 -14.76
C GLN A 508 35.09 0.91 -15.86
N PHE A 509 33.76 0.81 -15.78
CA PHE A 509 32.86 1.51 -16.69
C PHE A 509 33.06 3.04 -16.64
N ALA A 510 33.26 3.59 -15.44
CA ALA A 510 33.54 5.01 -15.26
C ALA A 510 34.92 5.40 -15.83
N LYS A 511 35.95 4.57 -15.63
CA LYS A 511 37.29 4.76 -16.22
C LYS A 511 37.25 4.80 -17.74
N GLU A 512 36.57 3.85 -18.37
CA GLU A 512 36.42 3.80 -19.84
C GLU A 512 35.71 5.03 -20.42
N LYS A 513 34.76 5.59 -19.67
CA LYS A 513 34.13 6.86 -20.04
C LYS A 513 35.07 8.05 -19.85
N ALA A 514 35.81 8.07 -18.75
CA ALA A 514 36.77 9.14 -18.45
C ALA A 514 37.95 9.15 -19.42
N ASP A 515 38.42 7.99 -19.89
CA ASP A 515 39.51 7.89 -20.87
C ASP A 515 39.17 8.49 -22.24
N LYS A 516 37.87 8.56 -22.56
CA LYS A 516 37.36 9.19 -23.79
C LYS A 516 37.17 10.70 -23.65
N GLN A 517 37.37 11.26 -22.45
CA GLN A 517 37.19 12.69 -22.18
C GLN A 517 38.51 13.45 -22.37
N PRO A 518 38.46 14.74 -22.72
CA PRO A 518 39.65 15.59 -22.73
C PRO A 518 40.34 15.60 -21.35
N LYS A 519 41.66 15.43 -21.32
CA LYS A 519 42.47 15.34 -20.07
C LYS A 519 42.37 16.54 -19.12
N LYS A 520 41.85 17.67 -19.59
CA LYS A 520 41.62 18.86 -18.77
C LYS A 520 40.48 18.69 -17.75
N TYR A 521 39.63 17.69 -17.94
CA TYR A 521 38.53 17.41 -17.04
C TYR A 521 38.90 16.36 -16.00
N GLU A 522 38.35 16.52 -14.81
CA GLU A 522 38.49 15.57 -13.72
C GLU A 522 37.79 14.25 -14.04
N ARG A 523 38.34 13.15 -13.52
CA ARG A 523 37.81 11.80 -13.71
C ARG A 523 36.80 11.50 -12.60
N LEU A 524 35.51 11.64 -12.91
CA LEU A 524 34.42 11.41 -11.94
C LEU A 524 33.89 9.98 -12.02
N LEU A 525 33.54 9.39 -10.87
CA LEU A 525 32.92 8.07 -10.79
C LEU A 525 31.55 8.04 -11.49
N LEU A 526 30.73 9.08 -11.30
CA LEU A 526 29.36 9.17 -11.84
C LEU A 526 29.16 10.43 -12.70
N ALA A 527 30.01 10.63 -13.71
CA ALA A 527 29.87 11.77 -14.63
C ALA A 527 28.55 11.75 -15.42
N ARG A 528 27.88 12.90 -15.52
CA ARG A 528 26.93 13.21 -16.60
C ARG A 528 27.71 13.77 -17.77
N THR A 529 27.35 13.40 -19.00
CA THR A 529 28.04 13.91 -20.19
C THR A 529 27.05 14.67 -21.05
N SER A 530 27.31 15.95 -21.26
CA SER A 530 26.59 16.80 -22.21
C SER A 530 27.63 17.41 -23.14
N ASN A 531 27.48 17.25 -24.47
CA ASN A 531 28.43 17.74 -25.46
C ASN A 531 29.90 17.36 -25.14
N SER A 532 30.13 16.12 -24.69
CA SER A 532 31.45 15.60 -24.29
C SER A 532 32.11 16.30 -23.10
N VAL A 533 31.37 17.14 -22.37
CA VAL A 533 31.81 17.74 -21.11
C VAL A 533 31.26 16.91 -19.95
N PRO A 534 32.13 16.36 -19.08
CA PRO A 534 31.69 15.73 -17.84
C PRO A 534 31.21 16.80 -16.86
N SER A 535 30.05 16.58 -16.24
CA SER A 535 29.50 17.43 -15.20
C SER A 535 28.82 16.58 -14.13
N ASP A 536 28.60 17.17 -12.95
CA ASP A 536 27.65 16.62 -11.99
C ASP A 536 26.20 16.93 -12.39
N TRP A 537 25.27 16.46 -11.56
CA TRP A 537 23.85 16.80 -11.59
C TRP A 537 23.50 17.89 -10.56
N GLU A 538 22.34 18.54 -10.75
CA GLU A 538 21.76 19.46 -9.76
C GLU A 538 21.15 18.69 -8.56
N GLY A 539 21.36 19.18 -7.34
CA GLY A 539 20.90 18.54 -6.09
C GLY A 539 21.70 17.29 -5.67
N ILE A 540 21.18 16.54 -4.68
CA ILE A 540 21.83 15.33 -4.13
C ILE A 540 21.71 14.13 -5.06
N SER A 541 20.48 13.89 -5.55
CA SER A 541 20.16 12.68 -6.30
C SER A 541 19.74 13.02 -7.72
N SER A 542 20.42 12.38 -8.65
CA SER A 542 20.06 12.39 -10.07
C SER A 542 18.91 11.42 -10.42
N ILE A 543 18.40 10.69 -9.43
CA ILE A 543 17.40 9.64 -9.61
C ILE A 543 16.00 10.20 -9.36
N SER A 544 15.23 10.40 -10.42
CA SER A 544 13.84 10.84 -10.26
C SER A 544 12.95 9.71 -9.71
N ALA A 545 11.94 10.06 -8.90
CA ALA A 545 10.93 9.10 -8.45
C ALA A 545 10.15 8.45 -9.62
N ASN A 546 10.05 9.13 -10.76
CA ASN A 546 9.45 8.56 -11.97
C ASN A 546 10.31 7.44 -12.59
N LEU A 547 11.65 7.51 -12.43
CA LEU A 547 12.55 6.46 -12.91
C LEU A 547 12.35 5.17 -12.12
N MET A 548 12.21 5.27 -10.79
CA MET A 548 11.90 4.11 -9.95
C MET A 548 10.63 3.40 -10.40
N GLY A 549 9.55 4.15 -10.67
CA GLY A 549 8.33 3.58 -11.24
C GLY A 549 8.54 2.94 -12.63
N ARG A 550 9.36 3.54 -13.49
CA ARG A 550 9.69 2.97 -14.81
C ARG A 550 10.49 1.66 -14.70
N TRP A 551 11.39 1.57 -13.72
CA TRP A 551 12.11 0.35 -13.39
C TRP A 551 11.29 -0.61 -12.54
N SER A 552 9.99 -0.35 -12.36
CA SER A 552 9.10 -1.20 -11.57
C SER A 552 9.58 -1.46 -10.15
N VAL A 553 10.30 -0.49 -9.58
CA VAL A 553 10.60 -0.45 -8.15
C VAL A 553 9.38 0.11 -7.44
N GLU A 554 8.87 -0.65 -6.48
CA GLU A 554 7.64 -0.31 -5.76
C GLU A 554 7.84 0.91 -4.83
N PRO A 555 6.76 1.64 -4.51
CA PRO A 555 6.82 2.67 -3.47
C PRO A 555 7.41 2.12 -2.18
N ASN A 556 8.15 2.94 -1.44
CA ASN A 556 8.87 2.57 -0.22
C ASN A 556 10.06 1.62 -0.39
N HIS A 557 10.32 1.10 -1.61
CA HIS A 557 11.43 0.18 -1.81
C HIS A 557 12.73 0.91 -2.18
N TYR A 558 12.70 2.16 -2.65
CA TYR A 558 13.92 2.95 -2.88
C TYR A 558 13.80 4.34 -2.25
N TYR A 559 12.75 5.07 -2.61
CA TYR A 559 12.33 6.29 -1.89
C TYR A 559 11.24 5.94 -0.89
N LEU A 560 11.25 6.62 0.27
CA LEU A 560 10.19 6.52 1.26
C LEU A 560 8.85 6.92 0.66
N SER A 561 7.80 6.18 1.02
CA SER A 561 6.43 6.52 0.59
C SER A 561 5.81 7.52 1.56
N LEU A 562 5.58 8.75 1.14
CA LEU A 562 4.95 9.77 1.98
C LEU A 562 3.41 9.65 1.96
N GLN A 563 2.81 9.12 3.04
CA GLN A 563 1.36 8.93 3.18
C GLN A 563 0.87 9.24 4.59
N SER A 564 -0.27 9.93 4.71
CA SER A 564 -0.92 10.22 6.01
C SER A 564 -1.34 8.95 6.75
N SER A 565 -1.70 7.88 6.04
CA SER A 565 -2.02 6.60 6.67
C SER A 565 -0.84 5.97 7.39
N ARG A 566 0.40 6.14 6.90
CA ARG A 566 1.61 5.61 7.56
C ARG A 566 1.98 6.43 8.81
N TRP A 567 1.85 7.76 8.74
CA TRP A 567 1.97 8.64 9.90
C TRP A 567 0.98 8.23 10.99
N ARG A 568 -0.30 8.08 10.60
CA ARG A 568 -1.38 7.72 11.50
C ARG A 568 -1.21 6.33 12.12
N GLU A 569 -0.73 5.34 11.37
CA GLU A 569 -0.42 4.02 11.92
C GLU A 569 0.72 4.09 12.93
N MET A 570 1.81 4.78 12.59
CA MET A 570 2.96 4.94 13.48
C MET A 570 2.55 5.60 14.80
N SER A 571 1.83 6.73 14.74
CA SER A 571 1.38 7.43 15.95
C SER A 571 0.35 6.62 16.73
N SER A 572 -0.45 5.80 16.05
CA SER A 572 -1.34 4.84 16.72
C SER A 572 -0.56 3.79 17.50
N ASN A 573 0.51 3.24 16.92
CA ASN A 573 1.34 2.24 17.59
C ASN A 573 2.06 2.83 18.80
N GLN A 574 2.60 4.05 18.68
CA GLN A 574 3.21 4.78 19.80
C GLN A 574 2.20 5.03 20.92
N ALA A 575 1.04 5.62 20.60
CA ALA A 575 0.00 5.88 21.60
C ALA A 575 -0.55 4.61 22.26
N TYR A 576 -0.61 3.51 21.50
CA TYR A 576 -0.99 2.21 22.05
C TYR A 576 0.06 1.69 23.04
N ALA A 577 1.35 1.83 22.74
CA ALA A 577 2.43 1.42 23.62
C ALA A 577 2.42 2.20 24.95
N GLU A 578 2.09 3.49 24.92
CA GLU A 578 2.09 4.36 26.10
C GLU A 578 0.80 4.25 26.95
N GLY A 579 -0.36 4.18 26.32
CA GLY A 579 -1.66 4.32 27.01
C GLY A 579 -2.76 3.39 26.51
N GLY A 580 -2.41 2.37 25.73
CA GLY A 580 -3.31 1.34 25.24
C GLY A 580 -4.43 1.87 24.33
N ILE A 581 -5.50 1.08 24.19
CA ILE A 581 -6.60 1.38 23.25
C ILE A 581 -7.31 2.71 23.54
N GLN A 582 -7.34 3.15 24.80
CA GLN A 582 -7.98 4.41 25.19
C GLN A 582 -7.17 5.63 24.70
N ALA A 583 -5.83 5.58 24.79
CA ALA A 583 -4.97 6.60 24.21
C ALA A 583 -5.12 6.67 22.69
N VAL A 584 -5.16 5.52 22.00
CA VAL A 584 -5.42 5.47 20.55
C VAL A 584 -6.79 6.03 20.19
N GLN A 585 -7.83 5.73 20.97
CA GLN A 585 -9.18 6.22 20.72
C GLN A 585 -9.27 7.74 20.87
N SER A 586 -8.59 8.30 21.87
CA SER A 586 -8.49 9.75 22.06
C SER A 586 -7.67 10.43 20.96
N LEU A 587 -6.55 9.82 20.54
CA LEU A 587 -5.69 10.36 19.47
C LEU A 587 -6.38 10.33 18.10
N LEU A 588 -6.93 9.18 17.73
CA LEU A 588 -7.47 8.94 16.38
C LEU A 588 -8.93 9.39 16.22
N GLN A 589 -9.69 9.51 17.32
CA GLN A 589 -11.13 9.84 17.31
C GLN A 589 -11.94 8.95 16.35
N ASN A 590 -11.56 7.68 16.29
CA ASN A 590 -12.27 6.65 15.54
C ASN A 590 -13.17 5.83 16.48
N LYS A 591 -14.22 5.21 15.92
CA LYS A 591 -15.02 4.21 16.67
C LYS A 591 -14.13 3.05 17.09
N ARG A 592 -14.37 2.49 18.27
CA ARG A 592 -13.62 1.35 18.84
C ARG A 592 -13.48 0.19 17.85
N ASP A 593 -14.56 -0.22 17.19
CA ASP A 593 -14.53 -1.29 16.18
C ASP A 593 -13.57 -1.00 15.02
N THR A 594 -13.40 0.27 14.64
CA THR A 594 -12.47 0.67 13.58
C THR A 594 -11.02 0.62 14.06
N ILE A 595 -10.78 0.94 15.33
CA ILE A 595 -9.46 0.86 15.96
C ILE A 595 -9.06 -0.61 16.10
N GLU A 596 -9.96 -1.44 16.65
CA GLU A 596 -9.75 -2.88 16.82
C GLU A 596 -9.51 -3.59 15.47
N LYS A 597 -10.15 -3.13 14.38
CA LYS A 597 -9.97 -3.69 13.03
C LYS A 597 -8.73 -3.20 12.30
N SER A 598 -8.25 -1.99 12.56
CA SER A 598 -7.28 -1.33 11.67
C SER A 598 -6.04 -0.77 12.33
N TYR A 599 -5.93 -0.77 13.67
CA TYR A 599 -4.87 -0.04 14.38
C TYR A 599 -4.41 -0.69 15.72
N ALA A 600 -5.11 -1.71 16.24
CA ALA A 600 -4.93 -2.19 17.63
C ALA A 600 -3.99 -3.38 17.82
N ASN A 601 -3.19 -3.78 16.82
CA ASN A 601 -2.46 -5.06 16.87
C ASN A 601 -0.96 -4.97 17.17
N GLY A 602 -0.44 -3.78 17.51
CA GLY A 602 1.00 -3.59 17.78
C GLY A 602 1.88 -3.84 16.55
N LEU A 603 3.19 -3.63 16.68
CA LEU A 603 4.18 -3.87 15.61
C LEU A 603 4.22 -5.38 15.27
N PRO A 604 3.80 -5.80 14.06
CA PRO A 604 3.82 -7.21 13.67
C PRO A 604 5.23 -7.82 13.72
N LEU A 605 6.27 -7.00 13.58
CA LEU A 605 7.67 -7.41 13.65
C LEU A 605 8.11 -7.74 15.08
N HIS A 606 7.63 -7.01 16.09
CA HIS A 606 7.91 -7.29 17.50
C HIS A 606 7.25 -8.60 17.94
N ASN A 607 6.01 -8.83 17.50
CA ASN A 607 5.32 -10.10 17.72
C ASN A 607 6.07 -11.26 17.06
N LYS A 608 6.65 -11.06 15.86
CA LYS A 608 7.45 -12.07 15.14
C LYS A 608 8.81 -12.36 15.78
N VAL A 609 9.51 -11.35 16.30
CA VAL A 609 10.83 -11.52 16.95
C VAL A 609 10.71 -12.27 18.27
N ILE A 610 9.74 -11.90 19.11
CA ILE A 610 9.43 -12.60 20.37
C ILE A 610 9.08 -14.07 20.10
N LEU A 611 8.37 -14.35 19.01
CA LEU A 611 8.04 -15.72 18.58
C LEU A 611 9.25 -16.47 18.01
N SER A 612 10.11 -15.83 17.21
CA SER A 612 11.30 -16.47 16.61
C SER A 612 12.38 -16.85 17.62
N GLN A 613 12.55 -16.07 18.68
CA GLN A 613 13.49 -16.37 19.77
C GLN A 613 13.00 -17.52 20.65
N GLY A 614 11.68 -17.76 20.71
CA GLY A 614 11.11 -18.96 21.34
C GLY A 614 11.35 -20.25 20.53
N ILE A 615 11.47 -20.14 19.20
CA ILE A 615 11.68 -21.29 18.29
C ILE A 615 13.14 -21.77 18.30
N GLU A 616 14.11 -20.86 18.42
CA GLU A 616 15.55 -21.20 18.43
C GLU A 616 15.98 -22.00 19.69
N VAL A 617 15.21 -21.88 20.79
CA VAL A 617 15.41 -22.63 22.04
C VAL A 617 14.86 -24.07 21.95
N ILE A 618 13.90 -24.33 21.05
CA ILE A 618 13.24 -25.64 20.90
C ILE A 618 14.06 -26.60 20.02
N GLY A 619 14.98 -26.09 19.20
CA GLY A 619 15.80 -26.89 18.26
C GLY A 619 16.86 -27.81 18.88
N ASN A 620 16.98 -27.91 20.21
CA ASN A 620 18.13 -28.56 20.86
C ASN A 620 17.84 -29.68 21.87
N LEU A 621 16.68 -30.34 21.86
CA LEU A 621 16.44 -31.48 22.77
C LEU A 621 15.74 -32.65 22.09
N PHE A 622 16.53 -33.54 21.50
CA PHE A 622 16.11 -34.90 21.14
C PHE A 622 16.88 -35.91 22.00
N ASP A 623 16.16 -36.72 22.79
CA ASP A 623 16.44 -38.15 22.92
C ASP A 623 15.34 -38.90 23.73
N ASN A 624 14.73 -39.87 23.02
CA ASN A 624 14.12 -41.14 23.45
C ASN A 624 12.60 -41.43 23.39
N ASP A 625 12.41 -42.63 22.79
CA ASP A 625 11.36 -43.66 22.58
C ASP A 625 9.84 -43.37 22.47
N LEU A 626 9.29 -43.84 21.35
CA LEU A 626 8.03 -43.47 20.71
C LEU A 626 6.82 -44.34 21.13
N GLU A 627 7.06 -45.56 21.63
CA GLU A 627 5.98 -46.57 21.78
C GLU A 627 5.30 -46.58 23.16
N GLN A 628 5.88 -45.96 24.19
CA GLN A 628 5.18 -45.76 25.48
C GLN A 628 4.32 -44.48 25.50
N ALA A 629 4.60 -43.51 24.62
CA ALA A 629 3.82 -42.28 24.50
C ALA A 629 2.43 -42.52 23.87
N LYS A 630 2.33 -43.42 22.88
CA LYS A 630 1.05 -43.70 22.17
C LYS A 630 -0.04 -44.28 23.06
N ALA A 631 0.32 -45.11 24.06
CA ALA A 631 -0.65 -45.73 24.97
C ALA A 631 -1.19 -44.77 26.05
N ALA A 632 -0.44 -43.73 26.41
CA ALA A 632 -0.89 -42.68 27.35
C ALA A 632 -1.70 -41.58 26.64
N VAL A 633 -1.39 -41.30 25.39
CA VAL A 633 -2.05 -40.29 24.53
C VAL A 633 -3.52 -40.63 24.24
N ALA A 634 -3.85 -41.91 24.06
CA ALA A 634 -5.23 -42.36 23.83
C ALA A 634 -6.18 -42.16 25.04
N LYS A 635 -5.65 -41.90 26.25
CA LYS A 635 -6.44 -41.87 27.48
C LYS A 635 -6.72 -40.46 28.03
N ARG A 636 -6.27 -39.39 27.36
CA ARG A 636 -6.29 -38.03 27.93
C ARG A 636 -6.76 -36.87 27.05
N ARG A 637 -7.16 -37.07 25.80
CA ARG A 637 -7.18 -35.94 24.84
C ARG A 637 -8.57 -35.44 24.47
N GLY A 638 -8.90 -34.31 25.09
CA GLY A 638 -9.90 -33.34 24.69
C GLY A 638 -9.79 -32.15 25.65
N ILE A 639 -9.83 -30.92 25.16
CA ILE A 639 -9.88 -29.75 26.05
C ILE A 639 -11.27 -29.75 26.70
N PRO A 640 -11.41 -29.77 28.04
CA PRO A 640 -12.72 -29.85 28.67
C PRO A 640 -13.60 -28.65 28.30
N MET A 641 -14.80 -28.92 27.79
CA MET A 641 -15.78 -27.90 27.38
C MET A 641 -16.52 -27.35 28.61
N LEU A 642 -16.55 -26.03 28.76
CA LEU A 642 -17.34 -25.32 29.76
C LEU A 642 -18.68 -24.91 29.16
N THR A 643 -19.70 -24.90 30.00
CA THR A 643 -20.99 -24.29 29.65
C THR A 643 -20.85 -22.77 29.50
N TYR A 644 -21.79 -22.13 28.77
CA TYR A 644 -21.79 -20.68 28.55
C TYR A 644 -21.68 -19.87 29.86
N GLU A 645 -22.44 -20.25 30.89
CA GLU A 645 -22.46 -19.56 32.20
C GLU A 645 -21.14 -19.72 32.99
N GLU A 646 -20.44 -20.84 32.83
CA GLU A 646 -19.13 -21.08 33.44
C GLU A 646 -18.01 -20.34 32.69
N GLY A 647 -18.17 -20.17 31.38
CA GLY A 647 -17.29 -19.38 30.52
C GLY A 647 -17.36 -17.88 30.83
N GLU A 648 -18.55 -17.34 31.11
CA GLU A 648 -18.77 -15.91 31.38
C GLU A 648 -18.06 -15.43 32.66
N LYS A 649 -17.85 -16.32 33.63
CA LYS A 649 -17.14 -16.06 34.90
C LYS A 649 -15.60 -16.08 34.77
N LYS A 650 -15.05 -16.49 33.62
CA LYS A 650 -13.60 -16.52 33.34
C LYS A 650 -13.19 -15.44 32.32
N ARG A 651 -11.88 -15.15 32.21
CA ARG A 651 -11.35 -14.19 31.22
C ARG A 651 -11.80 -14.55 29.79
N LYS A 652 -11.94 -13.54 28.91
CA LYS A 652 -12.26 -13.68 27.48
C LYS A 652 -11.39 -14.75 26.80
N THR A 653 -11.99 -15.55 25.90
CA THR A 653 -11.29 -16.61 25.15
C THR A 653 -10.12 -16.05 24.34
N ASN A 654 -9.04 -16.83 24.26
CA ASN A 654 -7.85 -16.52 23.47
C ASN A 654 -8.17 -16.49 21.96
N PRO A 655 -7.21 -16.14 21.09
CA PRO A 655 -7.44 -16.09 19.64
C PRO A 655 -7.99 -17.39 19.03
N ASN A 656 -7.66 -18.54 19.61
CA ASN A 656 -8.10 -19.87 19.17
C ASN A 656 -9.47 -20.28 19.73
N GLY A 657 -10.13 -19.40 20.52
CA GLY A 657 -11.43 -19.69 21.12
C GLY A 657 -11.37 -20.46 22.44
N ILE A 658 -10.18 -20.66 23.02
CA ILE A 658 -9.98 -21.41 24.27
C ILE A 658 -9.87 -20.45 25.46
N ALA A 659 -10.58 -20.75 26.54
CA ALA A 659 -10.46 -20.05 27.82
C ALA A 659 -9.32 -20.64 28.65
N CYS A 660 -8.49 -19.77 29.22
CA CYS A 660 -7.49 -20.15 30.23
C CYS A 660 -7.21 -18.95 31.15
N ASP A 661 -6.52 -19.20 32.26
CA ASP A 661 -6.06 -18.17 33.19
C ASP A 661 -4.75 -17.49 32.74
N GLY A 662 -4.22 -17.90 31.58
CA GLY A 662 -2.96 -17.42 31.03
C GLY A 662 -1.74 -18.02 31.73
N LYS A 663 -1.90 -19.07 32.54
CA LYS A 663 -0.79 -19.83 33.13
C LYS A 663 -0.73 -21.22 32.53
N GLN A 664 0.39 -21.55 31.91
CA GLN A 664 0.60 -22.82 31.27
C GLN A 664 0.79 -23.91 32.33
N VAL A 665 0.05 -25.01 32.19
CA VAL A 665 0.20 -26.22 33.01
C VAL A 665 0.15 -27.40 32.06
N MET A 666 1.29 -27.87 31.58
CA MET A 666 1.34 -28.96 30.60
C MET A 666 1.05 -30.30 31.26
N ILE A 667 0.30 -31.15 30.55
CA ILE A 667 0.02 -32.53 30.97
C ILE A 667 1.31 -33.36 30.95
N ASP A 668 2.13 -33.17 29.90
CA ASP A 668 3.44 -33.79 29.69
C ASP A 668 4.37 -32.74 29.03
N GLY A 669 5.62 -32.61 29.50
CA GLY A 669 6.61 -31.62 29.02
C GLY A 669 6.93 -30.47 29.99
N LYS A 670 7.99 -29.70 29.72
CA LYS A 670 8.37 -28.52 30.54
C LYS A 670 7.45 -27.34 30.24
N ASN A 671 7.14 -26.56 31.27
CA ASN A 671 6.45 -25.28 31.15
C ASN A 671 7.43 -24.22 30.64
N THR A 672 7.24 -23.78 29.40
CA THR A 672 8.10 -22.81 28.69
C THR A 672 7.73 -21.37 29.01
N GLN A 673 6.51 -21.10 29.51
CA GLN A 673 6.10 -19.75 29.91
C GLN A 673 7.04 -19.16 30.99
N ARG A 674 7.52 -19.99 31.92
CA ARG A 674 8.38 -19.52 33.02
C ARG A 674 9.77 -19.12 32.53
N GLU A 675 10.29 -19.81 31.53
CA GLU A 675 11.56 -19.48 30.88
C GLU A 675 11.41 -18.20 30.03
N THR A 676 10.31 -18.06 29.29
CA THR A 676 9.95 -16.84 28.55
C THR A 676 9.81 -15.61 29.47
N ASN A 677 9.11 -15.75 30.61
CA ASN A 677 8.95 -14.66 31.58
C ASN A 677 10.27 -14.30 32.28
N TYR A 678 11.14 -15.29 32.53
CA TYR A 678 12.48 -15.07 33.09
C TYR A 678 13.41 -14.35 32.11
N ALA A 679 13.41 -14.74 30.84
CA ALA A 679 14.21 -14.12 29.79
C ALA A 679 13.80 -12.66 29.50
N LEU A 680 12.50 -12.36 29.58
CA LEU A 680 11.95 -11.02 29.35
C LEU A 680 11.95 -10.13 30.60
N GLY A 681 12.22 -10.70 31.78
CA GLY A 681 12.18 -9.96 33.06
C GLY A 681 10.79 -9.45 33.46
N VAL A 682 9.71 -9.96 32.84
CA VAL A 682 8.32 -9.52 33.05
C VAL A 682 7.41 -10.75 33.11
N ASP A 683 6.47 -10.76 34.07
CA ASP A 683 5.48 -11.86 34.21
C ASP A 683 4.32 -11.69 33.21
N LEU A 684 4.45 -12.29 32.02
CA LEU A 684 3.46 -12.20 30.94
C LEU A 684 2.50 -13.41 30.92
N PRO A 685 1.24 -13.22 30.50
CA PRO A 685 0.31 -14.32 30.21
C PRO A 685 0.79 -15.19 29.04
N CYS A 686 0.46 -16.48 29.08
CA CYS A 686 0.82 -17.46 28.05
C CYS A 686 0.30 -17.06 26.65
N ALA A 687 1.19 -17.10 25.66
CA ALA A 687 0.92 -16.79 24.26
C ALA A 687 1.07 -18.00 23.31
N GLU A 688 1.43 -19.17 23.84
CA GLU A 688 1.62 -20.43 23.08
C GLU A 688 0.27 -21.13 22.87
N PHE A 689 -0.57 -20.54 22.02
CA PHE A 689 -1.96 -20.97 21.87
C PHE A 689 -2.10 -22.27 21.06
N ASP A 690 -1.10 -22.65 20.27
CA ASP A 690 -1.05 -23.93 19.54
C ASP A 690 -0.85 -25.12 20.48
N MET A 691 -0.23 -24.90 21.63
CA MET A 691 -0.03 -25.91 22.68
C MET A 691 -1.22 -26.05 23.64
N CYS A 692 -2.32 -25.31 23.43
CA CYS A 692 -3.50 -25.36 24.30
C CYS A 692 -4.11 -26.77 24.42
N HIS A 693 -4.01 -27.60 23.38
CA HIS A 693 -4.48 -28.99 23.40
C HIS A 693 -3.70 -29.90 24.37
N LYS A 694 -2.49 -29.50 24.81
CA LYS A 694 -1.64 -30.21 25.79
C LYS A 694 -1.67 -29.57 27.19
N CYS A 695 -2.45 -28.51 27.38
CA CYS A 695 -2.47 -27.70 28.61
C CYS A 695 -3.70 -28.00 29.49
N GLN A 696 -3.49 -28.29 30.78
CA GLN A 696 -4.56 -28.54 31.76
C GLN A 696 -5.40 -27.30 32.08
N SER A 697 -4.79 -26.11 31.96
CA SER A 697 -5.45 -24.82 32.17
C SER A 697 -6.38 -24.44 31.02
N ALA A 698 -6.24 -25.09 29.86
CA ALA A 698 -7.10 -24.86 28.70
C ALA A 698 -8.48 -25.45 28.95
N LYS A 699 -9.51 -24.65 28.65
CA LYS A 699 -10.92 -25.02 28.68
C LYS A 699 -11.60 -24.48 27.44
N ALA A 700 -12.30 -25.32 26.70
CA ALA A 700 -13.13 -24.86 25.59
C ALA A 700 -14.41 -24.24 26.18
N VAL A 701 -15.09 -23.40 25.41
CA VAL A 701 -16.33 -22.74 25.87
C VAL A 701 -17.40 -22.98 24.82
N ASP A 702 -18.53 -23.52 25.26
CA ASP A 702 -19.70 -23.77 24.41
C ASP A 702 -20.44 -22.45 24.12
N GLU A 703 -19.80 -21.61 23.30
CA GLU A 703 -20.25 -20.28 22.92
C GLU A 703 -19.98 -20.05 21.43
N VAL A 704 -20.95 -19.47 20.73
CA VAL A 704 -20.95 -19.39 19.26
C VAL A 704 -19.68 -18.74 18.71
N ASN A 705 -19.19 -17.66 19.34
CA ASN A 705 -18.00 -16.97 18.88
C ASN A 705 -16.70 -17.73 19.22
N ALA A 706 -16.62 -18.39 20.37
CA ALA A 706 -15.52 -19.26 20.75
C ALA A 706 -15.37 -20.46 19.80
N ILE A 707 -16.48 -21.14 19.48
CA ILE A 707 -16.51 -22.25 18.53
C ILE A 707 -16.21 -21.78 17.11
N TYR A 708 -16.72 -20.60 16.70
CA TYR A 708 -16.39 -20.00 15.40
C TYR A 708 -14.89 -19.70 15.24
N LYS A 709 -14.21 -19.23 16.30
CA LYS A 709 -12.74 -19.07 16.31
C LYS A 709 -12.02 -20.40 16.17
N LEU A 710 -12.46 -21.43 16.91
CA LEU A 710 -11.84 -22.75 16.89
C LEU A 710 -11.97 -23.44 15.51
N ILE A 711 -13.15 -23.37 14.89
CA ILE A 711 -13.38 -23.83 13.51
C ILE A 711 -12.44 -23.10 12.54
N SER A 712 -12.33 -21.78 12.67
CA SER A 712 -11.45 -20.97 11.82
C SER A 712 -9.98 -21.33 11.99
N TYR A 713 -9.56 -21.72 13.20
CA TYR A 713 -8.21 -22.11 13.52
C TYR A 713 -7.84 -23.49 12.94
N ILE A 714 -8.75 -24.46 13.04
CA ILE A 714 -8.59 -25.79 12.43
C ILE A 714 -8.51 -25.69 10.91
N ASP A 715 -9.39 -24.90 10.28
CA ASP A 715 -9.38 -24.70 8.81
C ASP A 715 -8.05 -24.07 8.32
N ILE A 716 -7.44 -23.20 9.12
CA ILE A 716 -6.13 -22.63 8.82
C ILE A 716 -5.01 -23.68 8.97
N PHE A 717 -5.03 -24.53 9.99
CA PHE A 717 -4.03 -25.61 10.11
C PHE A 717 -4.12 -26.62 8.97
N LYS A 718 -5.33 -26.92 8.48
CA LYS A 718 -5.54 -27.77 7.29
C LYS A 718 -4.96 -27.16 6.03
N GLU A 719 -5.25 -25.87 5.77
CA GLU A 719 -4.63 -25.16 4.63
C GLU A 719 -3.11 -25.08 4.76
N GLY A 720 -2.61 -24.94 5.98
CA GLY A 720 -1.19 -24.96 6.27
C GLY A 720 -0.50 -26.28 5.92
N LEU A 721 -1.09 -27.42 6.28
CA LEU A 721 -0.61 -28.76 5.92
C LEU A 721 -0.56 -28.98 4.40
N ASP A 722 -1.53 -28.42 3.66
CA ASP A 722 -1.54 -28.48 2.19
C ASP A 722 -0.37 -27.69 1.57
N MET A 723 0.11 -26.64 2.27
CA MET A 723 1.27 -25.83 1.84
C MET A 723 2.62 -26.44 2.25
N PHE A 724 2.68 -27.15 3.39
CA PHE A 724 3.91 -27.73 3.95
C PHE A 724 3.72 -29.22 4.32
N PRO A 725 3.74 -30.12 3.32
CA PRO A 725 3.43 -31.54 3.53
C PRO A 725 4.48 -32.32 4.36
N ASP A 726 5.64 -31.72 4.64
CA ASP A 726 6.73 -32.33 5.43
C ASP A 726 6.52 -32.19 6.95
N SER A 727 5.67 -31.26 7.42
CA SER A 727 5.33 -31.06 8.85
C SER A 727 4.17 -31.95 9.35
N LYS A 728 3.89 -33.06 8.66
CA LYS A 728 2.65 -33.84 8.81
C LYS A 728 2.37 -34.38 10.21
N GLY A 729 3.38 -34.84 10.95
CA GLY A 729 3.18 -35.55 12.22
C GLY A 729 2.53 -34.68 13.30
N ASP A 730 3.15 -33.54 13.61
CA ASP A 730 2.74 -32.69 14.72
C ASP A 730 1.49 -31.86 14.41
N ALA A 731 1.31 -31.46 13.14
CA ALA A 731 0.15 -30.68 12.74
C ALA A 731 -1.15 -31.52 12.66
N LEU A 732 -1.07 -32.80 12.27
CA LEU A 732 -2.22 -33.72 12.33
C LEU A 732 -2.64 -33.99 13.78
N GLU A 733 -1.68 -34.19 14.68
CA GLU A 733 -1.94 -34.37 16.12
C GLU A 733 -2.71 -33.17 16.70
N LYS A 734 -2.33 -31.94 16.32
CA LYS A 734 -2.99 -30.70 16.73
C LYS A 734 -4.42 -30.61 16.18
N ILE A 735 -4.60 -30.89 14.89
CA ILE A 735 -5.91 -30.83 14.23
C ILE A 735 -6.88 -31.82 14.87
N GLU A 736 -6.49 -33.08 15.01
CA GLU A 736 -7.34 -34.12 15.61
C GLU A 736 -7.75 -33.77 17.03
N ALA A 737 -6.84 -33.21 17.84
CA ALA A 737 -7.14 -32.82 19.21
C ALA A 737 -8.13 -31.62 19.31
N PHE A 738 -8.03 -30.66 18.40
CA PHE A 738 -8.96 -29.53 18.35
C PHE A 738 -10.31 -29.91 17.72
N GLU A 739 -10.32 -30.82 16.75
CA GLU A 739 -11.56 -31.40 16.18
C GLU A 739 -12.31 -32.21 17.23
N TYR A 740 -11.62 -33.07 17.97
CA TYR A 740 -12.24 -33.80 19.09
C TYR A 740 -12.78 -32.85 20.17
N THR A 741 -12.16 -31.67 20.34
CA THR A 741 -12.68 -30.63 21.25
C THR A 741 -13.96 -30.00 20.69
N LEU A 742 -14.11 -29.86 19.37
CA LEU A 742 -15.34 -29.37 18.75
C LEU A 742 -16.52 -30.32 18.94
N ASP A 743 -16.29 -31.63 18.97
CA ASP A 743 -17.34 -32.64 19.19
C ASP A 743 -18.03 -32.49 20.56
N GLY A 744 -17.42 -31.75 21.50
CA GLY A 744 -18.00 -31.42 22.79
C GLY A 744 -18.91 -30.19 22.80
N ALA A 745 -19.05 -29.45 21.69
CA ALA A 745 -19.92 -28.28 21.60
C ALA A 745 -21.38 -28.71 21.41
N SER A 746 -22.34 -27.90 21.90
CA SER A 746 -23.76 -28.19 21.66
C SER A 746 -24.13 -27.96 20.19
N ASP A 747 -25.06 -28.78 19.68
CA ASP A 747 -25.47 -28.75 18.28
C ASP A 747 -25.93 -27.35 17.82
N ASP A 748 -26.68 -26.64 18.65
CA ASP A 748 -27.16 -25.28 18.35
C ASP A 748 -26.01 -24.28 18.21
N VAL A 749 -25.03 -24.33 19.13
CA VAL A 749 -23.85 -23.46 19.12
C VAL A 749 -22.95 -23.77 17.94
N PHE A 750 -22.70 -25.05 17.66
CA PHE A 750 -21.90 -25.49 16.52
C PHE A 750 -22.54 -25.08 15.19
N ASN A 751 -23.84 -25.30 15.03
CA ASN A 751 -24.57 -24.94 13.81
C ASN A 751 -24.56 -23.42 13.57
N GLU A 752 -24.73 -22.61 14.61
CA GLU A 752 -24.66 -21.15 14.48
C GLU A 752 -23.23 -20.66 14.18
N ALA A 753 -22.22 -21.27 14.82
CA ALA A 753 -20.81 -20.96 14.57
C ALA A 753 -20.41 -21.33 13.13
N MET A 754 -20.85 -22.49 12.64
CA MET A 754 -20.64 -22.94 11.27
C MET A 754 -21.37 -22.05 10.27
N LYS A 755 -22.58 -21.58 10.59
CA LYS A 755 -23.29 -20.58 9.79
C LYS A 755 -22.51 -19.26 9.72
N LYS A 756 -21.93 -18.79 10.82
CA LYS A 756 -21.03 -17.61 10.81
C LYS A 756 -19.80 -17.86 9.95
N PHE A 757 -19.15 -19.01 10.07
CA PHE A 757 -18.01 -19.37 9.24
C PHE A 757 -18.34 -19.40 7.74
N ASN A 758 -19.45 -20.02 7.37
CA ASN A 758 -19.87 -20.10 5.96
C ASN A 758 -20.28 -18.73 5.38
N THR A 759 -20.91 -17.88 6.19
CA THR A 759 -21.40 -16.55 5.73
C THR A 759 -20.34 -15.45 5.79
N GLN A 760 -19.46 -15.47 6.79
CA GLN A 760 -18.49 -14.41 7.06
C GLN A 760 -17.05 -14.81 6.69
N GLY A 761 -16.78 -16.08 6.39
CA GLY A 761 -15.44 -16.61 6.20
C GLY A 761 -14.77 -16.94 7.53
N ARG A 762 -13.44 -16.89 7.59
CA ARG A 762 -12.68 -17.12 8.83
C ARG A 762 -12.90 -15.99 9.83
N HIS A 763 -12.87 -16.34 11.11
CA HIS A 763 -12.93 -15.37 12.18
C HIS A 763 -11.73 -14.39 12.07
N PRO A 764 -11.93 -13.05 12.10
CA PRO A 764 -10.89 -12.04 11.82
C PRO A 764 -9.65 -12.07 12.73
N ARG A 765 -9.73 -12.76 13.86
CA ARG A 765 -8.61 -12.95 14.80
C ARG A 765 -7.72 -14.15 14.49
N VAL A 766 -8.08 -14.95 13.48
CA VAL A 766 -7.36 -16.17 13.10
C VAL A 766 -6.83 -15.96 11.68
N SER A 767 -5.51 -15.79 11.53
CA SER A 767 -4.86 -15.54 10.23
C SER A 767 -3.91 -16.67 9.86
N ILE A 768 -3.61 -16.81 8.56
CA ILE A 768 -2.68 -17.82 8.06
C ILE A 768 -1.27 -17.67 8.64
N ASP A 769 -0.87 -16.43 8.95
CA ASP A 769 0.40 -16.13 9.63
C ASP A 769 0.51 -16.81 11.00
N HIS A 770 -0.61 -17.12 11.68
CA HIS A 770 -0.60 -17.81 12.98
C HIS A 770 -0.30 -19.31 12.86
N ALA A 771 -0.73 -19.98 11.78
CA ALA A 771 -0.46 -21.41 11.60
C ALA A 771 0.85 -21.70 10.88
N ILE A 772 1.29 -20.83 9.96
CA ILE A 772 2.61 -21.00 9.31
C ILE A 772 3.76 -20.95 10.34
N LEU A 773 3.58 -20.25 11.46
CA LEU A 773 4.54 -20.18 12.57
C LEU A 773 4.37 -21.33 13.60
N SER A 774 3.30 -22.13 13.50
CA SER A 774 2.93 -23.20 14.45
C SER A 774 3.02 -24.62 13.84
N MET A 775 3.40 -24.72 12.56
CA MET A 775 3.67 -25.95 11.79
C MET A 775 5.16 -26.00 11.43
#